data_AF-A0AAQ3MH96-F1
#
_entry.id   AF-A0AAQ3MH96-F1
#
_cell.length_a   1.000
_cell.length_b   1.000
_cell.length_c   1.000
_cell.angle_alpha   90.00
_cell.angle_beta   90.00
_cell.angle_gamma   90.00
#
_symmetry.space_group_name_H-M   'P 1'
#
loop_
_entity.id
_entity.type
_entity.pdbx_description
1 polymer ?
#
loop_
_entity_poly.entity_id
_entity_poly.type
_entity_poly.pdbx_seq_one_letter_code
_entity_poly.pdbx_strand_id
1 'polypeptide(L)'
;MAFSVSLRPTTSPSHSQLFCSVRFNSRRRSNRLGFESDGGRRCRRLRNSAGVGVRVRSVLNDNRPSVNDYGAADSARVLFERLFDPTQSRFSGEEPDLRILESDLEAALAALKKKEDHLMEAERTVLLENSKLKHTKEELERQESEIEAAKVRYEKLQEEMKETTGKLVAQASQVEELKLKVRDRDHEIDAVQYSLRLKEEEVEKMRVELEVKSQEAAVLDSELREKGKLLDEANEIMNKQRTELEKLKKAVGEKEEEIEVFLDQREVEREKLKVSEANLEKQAMDWLLAQEELKRLGEDAARHAEESNQTLDDFRRVKKLLNDVRSELVSSQQALASSRSKMEEQERLLEQQLFELSEQRASVMSYMENLKDAQTEVESERTKLRVAEARNKELERDLKMEKELINGLEEELKKERISLAQAVTEMDFLQQELGKKSAEFRETSAVLQVKESELVDAKLEIQRLKSEKASLQGILEEKDVELSNARNMMVEANLEISDLKMLMNSKETKLIEATNMLREKDEHVKIIQSELNDTNQKAFEAETVVERILDLTNKLVTSIQDEDTNSSRPLLDGLGNQLLERLSEEPAIEMRWQQKRLEKELELAKENLKKKEMEVLAVQRALTIKDGELKMTLSRLDAKEEELKKVREEVTEDSNDLKRLYALAQEKIGGVSLGDLAIEKLQLEAAQLEVEAATNALEKLAEMSSELVNKAILSVEADNCISLVPIDDKASNSITDISKSDSFSEVKAGVARLSALSEQLLMEAGIAPAKLRK
;
A
#
# COMPACT_ATOMS: atom_id res chain seq x y z
N MET A 1 -7.10 -3.65 -61.53
CA MET A 1 -8.55 -3.37 -61.60
C MET A 1 -8.94 -2.62 -60.35
N ALA A 2 -9.69 -1.55 -60.52
CA ALA A 2 -10.20 -0.70 -59.46
C ALA A 2 -11.43 -1.35 -58.80
N PHE A 3 -11.61 -1.16 -57.50
CA PHE A 3 -12.69 -0.35 -56.91
C PHE A 3 -12.92 -0.77 -55.46
N SER A 4 -12.44 0.03 -54.52
CA SER A 4 -13.02 0.12 -53.18
C SER A 4 -13.76 1.47 -53.09
N VAL A 5 -15.08 1.39 -53.28
CA VAL A 5 -16.03 2.44 -52.90
C VAL A 5 -16.30 2.27 -51.41
N SER A 6 -15.77 3.17 -50.59
CA SER A 6 -16.18 3.29 -49.19
C SER A 6 -17.12 4.49 -49.04
N LEU A 7 -18.34 4.19 -48.61
CA LEU A 7 -19.41 5.10 -48.30
C LEU A 7 -19.01 5.99 -47.11
N ARG A 8 -18.95 7.30 -47.35
CA ARG A 8 -19.03 8.31 -46.28
C ARG A 8 -20.42 8.30 -45.64
N PRO A 9 -20.50 8.49 -44.32
CA PRO A 9 -21.53 9.32 -43.72
C PRO A 9 -20.96 10.72 -43.51
N THR A 10 -21.69 11.68 -44.03
CA THR A 10 -21.50 13.11 -43.94
C THR A 10 -21.54 13.64 -42.51
N THR A 11 -20.61 14.54 -42.26
CA THR A 11 -20.57 15.57 -41.21
C THR A 11 -21.93 16.19 -40.85
N SER A 12 -22.11 16.52 -39.56
CA SER A 12 -22.59 17.84 -39.14
C SER A 12 -22.14 18.16 -37.71
N PRO A 13 -21.55 19.35 -37.47
CA PRO A 13 -21.15 19.83 -36.15
C PRO A 13 -22.24 20.72 -35.55
N SER A 14 -22.66 20.44 -34.32
CA SER A 14 -23.48 21.37 -33.54
C SER A 14 -22.57 22.26 -32.68
N HIS A 15 -22.29 23.45 -33.22
CA HIS A 15 -21.88 24.63 -32.46
C HIS A 15 -22.94 24.96 -31.41
N SER A 16 -22.54 25.10 -30.14
CA SER A 16 -23.18 26.08 -29.24
C SER A 16 -22.15 26.59 -28.23
N GLN A 17 -21.70 27.82 -28.47
CA GLN A 17 -21.09 28.68 -27.47
C GLN A 17 -22.21 29.21 -26.58
N LEU A 18 -22.10 29.06 -25.27
CA LEU A 18 -22.75 29.96 -24.32
C LEU A 18 -21.82 30.23 -23.14
N PHE A 19 -21.43 31.50 -23.06
CA PHE A 19 -20.87 32.15 -21.89
C PHE A 19 -21.79 31.99 -20.68
N CYS A 20 -21.22 31.77 -19.50
CA CYS A 20 -21.69 32.41 -18.26
C CYS A 20 -20.63 32.29 -17.15
N SER A 21 -20.02 33.42 -16.82
CA SER A 21 -19.29 33.66 -15.58
C SER A 21 -20.29 33.81 -14.43
N VAL A 22 -20.04 33.18 -13.28
CA VAL A 22 -20.72 33.52 -12.02
C VAL A 22 -19.71 33.57 -10.87
N ARG A 23 -19.33 34.80 -10.49
CA ARG A 23 -19.03 35.14 -9.09
C ARG A 23 -20.34 35.03 -8.31
N PHE A 24 -20.34 34.47 -7.10
CA PHE A 24 -20.98 35.13 -5.95
C PHE A 24 -20.60 34.50 -4.60
N ASN A 25 -20.56 35.38 -3.60
CA ASN A 25 -20.42 35.18 -2.16
C ASN A 25 -21.30 34.06 -1.59
N SER A 26 -20.90 33.50 -0.43
CA SER A 26 -21.89 33.20 0.61
C SER A 26 -21.34 33.44 2.03
N ARG A 27 -22.13 34.26 2.75
CA ARG A 27 -22.05 34.55 4.18
C ARG A 27 -22.76 33.44 4.97
N ARG A 28 -22.34 33.30 6.22
CA ARG A 28 -23.08 32.74 7.38
C ARG A 28 -24.61 32.87 7.28
N ARG A 29 -25.34 31.76 7.49
CA ARG A 29 -26.29 31.58 8.62
C ARG A 29 -27.01 30.22 8.56
N SER A 30 -27.02 29.59 9.73
CA SER A 30 -28.03 28.71 10.35
C SER A 30 -29.29 28.31 9.55
N ASN A 31 -29.53 27.00 9.45
CA ASN A 31 -30.74 26.27 9.89
C ASN A 31 -30.52 24.77 9.58
N ARG A 32 -30.67 23.83 10.54
CA ARG A 32 -31.91 23.19 11.02
C ARG A 32 -32.56 22.27 9.98
N LEU A 33 -32.98 21.09 10.44
CA LEU A 33 -33.57 19.90 9.78
C LEU A 33 -32.51 18.78 9.68
N GLY A 34 -32.67 17.59 10.26
CA GLY A 34 -33.88 16.84 10.57
C GLY A 34 -33.77 15.51 9.82
N PHE A 35 -33.42 14.43 10.51
CA PHE A 35 -33.46 13.07 9.96
C PHE A 35 -34.07 12.13 10.99
N GLU A 36 -35.26 11.64 10.64
CA GLU A 36 -35.88 10.41 11.13
C GLU A 36 -35.32 9.21 10.35
N SER A 37 -35.23 8.07 11.04
CA SER A 37 -35.25 6.66 10.57
C SER A 37 -34.39 5.86 11.55
N ASP A 38 -34.97 5.28 12.60
CA ASP A 38 -35.66 3.99 12.65
C ASP A 38 -34.69 2.79 12.68
N GLY A 39 -34.91 1.91 13.67
CA GLY A 39 -33.99 0.83 14.01
C GLY A 39 -34.03 0.41 15.49
N GLY A 40 -35.23 0.29 16.05
CA GLY A 40 -35.40 -0.26 17.40
C GLY A 40 -35.10 -1.76 17.47
N ARG A 41 -34.22 -2.18 18.38
CA ARG A 41 -34.35 -3.47 19.06
C ARG A 41 -34.17 -3.32 20.56
N ARG A 42 -35.16 -3.89 21.24
CA ARG A 42 -35.44 -3.89 22.67
C ARG A 42 -34.30 -4.52 23.47
N CYS A 43 -33.96 -3.90 24.59
CA CYS A 43 -33.72 -4.63 25.83
C CYS A 43 -34.35 -3.89 27.01
N ARG A 44 -35.35 -4.54 27.59
CA ARG A 44 -36.04 -4.16 28.82
C ARG A 44 -35.03 -4.05 29.96
N ARG A 45 -35.18 -3.04 30.83
CA ARG A 45 -35.17 -3.20 32.29
C ARG A 45 -35.63 -1.91 32.98
N LEU A 46 -36.87 -1.98 33.46
CA LEU A 46 -37.32 -1.53 34.78
C LEU A 46 -36.94 -0.11 35.21
N ARG A 47 -37.79 0.83 34.78
CA ARG A 47 -38.24 1.95 35.60
C ARG A 47 -38.84 1.36 36.90
N ASN A 48 -38.15 1.49 38.03
CA ASN A 48 -38.70 1.36 39.39
C ASN A 48 -37.63 1.68 40.45
N SER A 49 -37.72 2.88 41.02
CA SER A 49 -37.43 3.18 42.43
C SER A 49 -37.82 4.64 42.65
N ALA A 50 -39.11 4.91 42.86
CA ALA A 50 -39.60 5.13 44.22
C ALA A 50 -38.67 6.10 44.96
N GLY A 51 -39.01 7.39 44.91
CA GLY A 51 -38.56 8.35 45.89
C GLY A 51 -38.95 7.82 47.26
N VAL A 52 -37.99 7.19 47.93
CA VAL A 52 -38.10 6.83 49.33
C VAL A 52 -37.95 8.14 50.09
N GLY A 53 -39.09 8.82 50.25
CA GLY A 53 -39.26 9.74 51.35
C GLY A 53 -38.90 8.97 52.61
N VAL A 54 -37.75 9.31 53.19
CA VAL A 54 -37.42 8.92 54.55
C VAL A 54 -38.41 9.66 55.43
N ARG A 55 -39.58 9.04 55.60
CA ARG A 55 -40.49 9.31 56.70
C ARG A 55 -39.65 9.06 57.94
N VAL A 56 -39.12 10.13 58.53
CA VAL A 56 -38.59 10.11 59.89
C VAL A 56 -39.72 9.54 60.73
N ARG A 57 -39.61 8.26 61.05
CA ARG A 57 -40.51 7.58 61.94
C ARG A 57 -40.16 8.17 63.29
N SER A 58 -40.90 9.19 63.71
CA SER A 58 -40.83 9.72 65.06
C SER A 58 -41.20 8.56 65.99
N VAL A 59 -40.19 7.86 66.51
CA VAL A 59 -40.33 7.04 67.71
C VAL A 59 -40.29 8.00 68.88
N LEU A 60 -41.29 8.88 68.93
CA LEU A 60 -41.71 9.48 70.18
C LEU A 60 -42.69 8.45 70.76
N ASN A 61 -42.15 7.48 71.50
CA ASN A 61 -42.98 6.79 72.46
C ASN A 61 -43.47 7.85 73.44
N ASP A 62 -44.74 8.22 73.33
CA ASP A 62 -45.49 8.97 74.33
C ASP A 62 -45.63 8.13 75.60
N ASN A 63 -44.51 7.85 76.27
CA ASN A 63 -44.50 7.42 77.67
C ASN A 63 -44.32 8.66 78.53
N ARG A 64 -45.25 9.61 78.38
CA ARG A 64 -45.44 10.67 79.37
C ARG A 64 -46.22 10.00 80.51
N PRO A 65 -45.66 9.78 81.71
CA PRO A 65 -46.52 9.51 82.85
C PRO A 65 -47.41 10.74 83.01
N SER A 66 -48.73 10.56 82.89
CA SER A 66 -49.68 11.64 83.13
C SER A 66 -49.63 11.98 84.62
N VAL A 67 -48.74 12.89 85.00
CA VAL A 67 -48.66 13.46 86.35
C VAL A 67 -49.85 14.41 86.51
N ASN A 68 -51.04 13.83 86.65
CA ASN A 68 -52.28 14.52 86.98
C ASN A 68 -52.84 13.94 88.29
N ASP A 69 -51.99 13.84 89.32
CA ASP A 69 -52.43 13.75 90.71
C ASP A 69 -52.14 15.09 91.40
N TYR A 70 -53.02 16.05 91.13
CA TYR A 70 -53.10 17.35 91.83
C TYR A 70 -53.92 17.27 93.13
N GLY A 71 -54.47 16.10 93.49
CA GLY A 71 -55.34 15.96 94.68
C GLY A 71 -54.66 16.20 96.03
N ALA A 72 -53.33 16.22 96.11
CA ALA A 72 -52.60 16.49 97.35
C ALA A 72 -52.20 17.97 97.54
N ALA A 73 -52.28 18.79 96.48
CA ALA A 73 -52.09 20.24 96.60
C ALA A 73 -53.26 20.86 97.39
N ASP A 74 -54.46 20.30 97.22
CA ASP A 74 -55.67 20.73 97.91
C ASP A 74 -55.59 20.47 99.42
N SER A 75 -54.94 19.41 99.90
CA SER A 75 -54.78 19.18 101.35
C SER A 75 -53.92 20.24 102.05
N ALA A 76 -52.80 20.64 101.44
CA ALA A 76 -51.97 21.73 101.96
C ALA A 76 -52.64 23.10 101.78
N ARG A 77 -53.33 23.33 100.64
CA ARG A 77 -54.11 24.55 100.39
C ARG A 77 -55.26 24.70 101.41
N VAL A 78 -56.04 23.64 101.64
CA VAL A 78 -57.17 23.58 102.59
C VAL A 78 -56.71 23.77 104.03
N LEU A 79 -55.50 23.32 104.39
CA LEU A 79 -54.88 23.62 105.68
C LEU A 79 -54.52 25.08 105.85
N PHE A 80 -53.88 25.69 104.85
CA PHE A 80 -53.60 27.12 104.87
C PHE A 80 -54.91 27.93 104.87
N GLU A 81 -55.93 27.52 104.13
CA GLU A 81 -57.26 28.14 104.16
C GLU A 81 -57.89 28.04 105.56
N ARG A 82 -57.85 26.87 106.22
CA ARG A 82 -58.40 26.67 107.58
C ARG A 82 -57.61 27.38 108.69
N LEU A 83 -56.29 27.50 108.55
CA LEU A 83 -55.41 28.21 109.50
C LEU A 83 -55.52 29.75 109.39
N PHE A 84 -55.92 30.26 108.23
CA PHE A 84 -55.94 31.70 107.93
C PHE A 84 -57.34 32.25 107.61
N ASP A 85 -58.43 31.47 107.77
CA ASP A 85 -59.80 31.93 107.57
C ASP A 85 -60.28 32.85 108.71
N PRO A 86 -60.69 34.11 108.46
CA PRO A 86 -61.00 35.08 109.53
C PRO A 86 -62.37 34.90 110.21
N THR A 87 -63.16 33.89 109.86
CA THR A 87 -64.58 33.79 110.25
C THR A 87 -64.90 32.83 111.40
N GLN A 88 -63.93 32.11 111.97
CA GLN A 88 -64.15 31.22 113.13
C GLN A 88 -63.48 31.71 114.43
N SER A 89 -63.79 32.94 114.85
CA SER A 89 -63.68 33.34 116.26
C SER A 89 -64.90 34.14 116.73
N ARG A 90 -65.99 33.43 117.03
CA ARG A 90 -66.99 33.83 118.05
C ARG A 90 -67.93 32.67 118.40
N PHE A 91 -67.77 32.17 119.64
CA PHE A 91 -68.69 31.34 120.42
C PHE A 91 -68.76 29.82 120.15
N SER A 92 -67.80 29.07 120.70
CA SER A 92 -68.06 27.88 121.55
C SER A 92 -66.77 27.46 122.24
N GLY A 93 -66.80 27.28 123.56
CA GLY A 93 -65.63 26.91 124.37
C GLY A 93 -65.32 25.42 124.29
N GLU A 94 -64.70 25.00 123.19
CA GLU A 94 -63.92 23.75 123.12
C GLU A 94 -62.57 24.11 122.49
N GLU A 95 -61.47 23.64 123.10
CA GLU A 95 -60.13 23.77 122.53
C GLU A 95 -60.12 23.26 121.08
N PRO A 96 -59.39 23.91 120.15
CA PRO A 96 -59.12 23.26 118.88
C PRO A 96 -58.42 21.94 119.18
N ASP A 97 -59.01 20.84 118.73
CA ASP A 97 -58.51 19.49 118.97
C ASP A 97 -57.14 19.38 118.26
N LEU A 98 -56.07 19.66 119.00
CA LEU A 98 -54.68 19.79 118.51
C LEU A 98 -54.26 18.55 117.71
N ARG A 99 -54.85 17.39 118.01
CA ARG A 99 -54.64 16.13 117.30
C ARG A 99 -55.07 16.18 115.83
N ILE A 100 -56.13 16.92 115.49
CA ILE A 100 -56.62 17.04 114.10
C ILE A 100 -55.67 17.93 113.29
N LEU A 101 -55.23 19.05 113.86
CA LEU A 101 -54.27 19.95 113.20
C LEU A 101 -52.89 19.31 113.05
N GLU A 102 -52.45 18.54 114.06
CA GLU A 102 -51.22 17.74 114.00
C GLU A 102 -51.33 16.67 112.91
N SER A 103 -52.44 15.94 112.83
CA SER A 103 -52.69 14.96 111.76
C SER A 103 -52.72 15.60 110.37
N ASP A 104 -53.30 16.78 110.24
CA ASP A 104 -53.35 17.53 108.99
C ASP A 104 -51.95 18.06 108.59
N LEU A 105 -51.16 18.59 109.53
CA LEU A 105 -49.76 18.99 109.29
C LEU A 105 -48.86 17.80 108.93
N GLU A 106 -49.05 16.66 109.60
CA GLU A 106 -48.38 15.40 109.25
C GLU A 106 -48.77 14.95 107.84
N ALA A 107 -50.04 15.09 107.44
CA ALA A 107 -50.51 14.80 106.09
C ALA A 107 -49.90 15.76 105.04
N ALA A 108 -49.78 17.05 105.35
CA ALA A 108 -49.13 18.03 104.47
C ALA A 108 -47.63 17.78 104.34
N LEU A 109 -46.94 17.43 105.43
CA LEU A 109 -45.53 17.03 105.40
C LEU A 109 -45.34 15.73 104.60
N ALA A 110 -46.21 14.74 104.78
CA ALA A 110 -46.19 13.53 103.99
C ALA A 110 -46.45 13.80 102.49
N ALA A 111 -47.36 14.73 102.17
CA ALA A 111 -47.61 15.16 100.79
C ALA A 111 -46.42 15.93 100.17
N LEU A 112 -45.79 16.82 100.93
CA LEU A 112 -44.58 17.53 100.50
C LEU A 112 -43.41 16.57 100.29
N LYS A 113 -43.21 15.61 101.20
CA LYS A 113 -42.19 14.57 101.05
C LYS A 113 -42.41 13.72 99.81
N LYS A 114 -43.66 13.33 99.52
CA LYS A 114 -44.00 12.66 98.25
C LYS A 114 -43.68 13.53 97.04
N LYS A 115 -43.92 14.85 97.09
CA LYS A 115 -43.58 15.76 95.98
C LYS A 115 -42.06 15.93 95.83
N GLU A 116 -41.31 15.99 96.92
CA GLU A 116 -39.84 15.98 96.90
C GLU A 116 -39.31 14.68 96.26
N ASP A 117 -39.84 13.53 96.66
CA ASP A 117 -39.50 12.24 96.05
C ASP A 117 -39.84 12.22 94.55
N HIS A 118 -41.00 12.73 94.15
CA HIS A 118 -41.37 12.88 92.74
C HIS A 118 -40.48 13.87 91.98
N LEU A 119 -40.03 14.95 92.61
CA LEU A 119 -39.10 15.90 92.01
C LEU A 119 -37.71 15.29 91.84
N MET A 120 -37.22 14.53 92.82
CA MET A 120 -35.99 13.76 92.69
C MET A 120 -36.10 12.70 91.59
N GLU A 121 -37.24 12.02 91.48
CA GLU A 121 -37.52 11.08 90.39
C GLU A 121 -37.52 11.82 89.04
N ALA A 122 -38.18 12.98 88.95
CA ALA A 122 -38.20 13.81 87.75
C ALA A 122 -36.79 14.30 87.37
N GLU A 123 -35.98 14.76 88.33
CA GLU A 123 -34.61 15.17 88.10
C GLU A 123 -33.75 13.99 87.60
N ARG A 124 -33.88 12.81 88.21
CA ARG A 124 -33.23 11.58 87.72
C ARG A 124 -33.65 11.24 86.30
N THR A 125 -34.94 11.36 85.98
CA THR A 125 -35.43 11.12 84.61
C THR A 125 -34.86 12.14 83.63
N VAL A 126 -34.81 13.43 83.97
CA VAL A 126 -34.24 14.49 83.13
C VAL A 126 -32.74 14.29 82.91
N LEU A 127 -31.98 13.88 83.94
CA LEU A 127 -30.56 13.55 83.78
C LEU A 127 -30.36 12.35 82.85
N LEU A 128 -31.21 11.32 82.97
CA LEU A 128 -31.18 10.16 82.11
C LEU A 128 -31.60 10.49 80.67
N GLU A 129 -32.56 11.41 80.48
CA GLU A 129 -32.92 11.95 79.17
C GLU A 129 -31.81 12.82 78.58
N ASN A 130 -31.16 13.67 79.37
CA ASN A 130 -30.03 14.49 78.93
C ASN A 130 -28.84 13.64 78.50
N SER A 131 -28.54 12.56 79.23
CA SER A 131 -27.48 11.63 78.82
C SER A 131 -27.85 10.87 77.53
N LYS A 132 -29.11 10.46 77.37
CA LYS A 132 -29.63 9.90 76.11
C LYS A 132 -29.53 10.91 74.96
N LEU A 133 -29.96 12.15 75.18
CA LEU A 133 -29.90 13.23 74.19
C LEU A 133 -28.46 13.49 73.75
N LYS A 134 -27.51 13.53 74.71
CA LYS A 134 -26.09 13.66 74.41
C LYS A 134 -25.59 12.53 73.53
N HIS A 135 -25.89 11.27 73.87
CA HIS A 135 -25.52 10.13 73.03
C HIS A 135 -26.15 10.21 71.63
N THR A 136 -27.42 10.62 71.50
CA THR A 136 -28.05 10.76 70.18
C THR A 136 -27.43 11.89 69.35
N LYS A 137 -26.98 12.96 70.00
CA LYS A 137 -26.28 14.06 69.34
C LYS A 137 -24.91 13.61 68.81
N GLU A 138 -24.14 12.89 69.62
CA GLU A 138 -22.85 12.34 69.23
C GLU A 138 -23.00 11.34 68.06
N GLU A 139 -24.04 10.50 68.06
CA GLU A 139 -24.32 9.59 66.93
C GLU A 139 -24.75 10.35 65.66
N LEU A 140 -25.51 11.45 65.78
CA LEU A 140 -25.83 12.31 64.64
C LEU A 140 -24.59 13.00 64.07
N GLU A 141 -23.70 13.52 64.90
CA GLU A 141 -22.42 14.11 64.48
C GLU A 141 -21.53 13.06 63.77
N ARG A 142 -21.56 11.81 64.26
CA ARG A 142 -20.88 10.67 63.62
C ARG A 142 -21.46 10.39 62.24
N GLN A 143 -22.78 10.34 62.10
CA GLN A 143 -23.47 10.12 60.82
C GLN A 143 -23.25 11.28 59.84
N GLU A 144 -23.26 12.51 60.32
CA GLU A 144 -22.95 13.70 59.49
C GLU A 144 -21.52 13.62 58.93
N SER A 145 -20.56 13.24 59.78
CA SER A 145 -19.17 13.01 59.36
C SER A 145 -19.05 11.89 58.32
N GLU A 146 -19.81 10.79 58.48
CA GLU A 146 -19.86 9.70 57.50
C GLU A 146 -20.49 10.12 56.18
N ILE A 147 -21.55 10.94 56.22
CA ILE A 147 -22.20 11.50 55.03
C ILE A 147 -21.23 12.42 54.28
N GLU A 148 -20.49 13.26 54.99
CA GLU A 148 -19.53 14.16 54.37
C GLU A 148 -18.37 13.38 53.73
N ALA A 149 -17.86 12.35 54.40
CA ALA A 149 -16.89 11.43 53.81
C ALA A 149 -17.43 10.71 52.56
N ALA A 150 -18.72 10.33 52.55
CA ALA A 150 -19.36 9.71 51.40
C ALA A 150 -19.53 10.70 50.22
N LYS A 151 -19.83 11.98 50.48
CA LYS A 151 -19.89 13.03 49.44
C LYS A 151 -18.54 13.22 48.77
N VAL A 152 -17.46 13.37 49.55
CA VAL A 152 -16.10 13.50 49.01
C VAL A 152 -15.73 12.28 48.14
N ARG A 153 -16.11 11.07 48.56
CA ARG A 153 -15.91 9.86 47.75
C ARG A 153 -16.71 9.90 46.44
N TYR A 154 -17.94 10.38 46.47
CA TYR A 154 -18.78 10.51 45.28
C TYR A 154 -18.23 11.56 44.31
N GLU A 155 -17.76 12.71 44.81
CA GLU A 155 -17.11 13.74 44.00
C GLU A 155 -15.86 13.20 43.33
N LYS A 156 -15.00 12.49 44.07
CA LYS A 156 -13.81 11.84 43.50
C LYS A 156 -14.18 10.85 42.39
N LEU A 157 -15.17 9.98 42.62
CA LEU A 157 -15.64 9.04 41.60
C LEU A 157 -16.20 9.78 40.37
N GLN A 158 -16.92 10.89 40.58
CA GLN A 158 -17.45 11.71 39.49
C GLN A 158 -16.33 12.36 38.67
N GLU A 159 -15.26 12.82 39.30
CA GLU A 159 -14.07 13.34 38.62
C GLU A 159 -13.35 12.25 37.82
N GLU A 160 -13.13 11.08 38.40
CA GLU A 160 -12.57 9.91 37.70
C GLU A 160 -13.45 9.50 36.49
N MET A 161 -14.77 9.54 36.65
CA MET A 161 -15.72 9.31 35.55
C MET A 161 -15.63 10.39 34.47
N LYS A 162 -15.47 11.66 34.83
CA LYS A 162 -15.25 12.74 33.85
C LYS A 162 -13.92 12.56 33.11
N GLU A 163 -12.86 12.20 33.81
CA GLU A 163 -11.54 11.98 33.22
C GLU A 163 -11.56 10.79 32.26
N THR A 164 -12.13 9.66 32.66
CA THR A 164 -12.27 8.47 31.80
C THR A 164 -13.17 8.74 30.59
N THR A 165 -14.26 9.49 30.77
CA THR A 165 -15.11 9.95 29.66
C THR A 165 -14.34 10.85 28.70
N GLY A 166 -13.51 11.76 29.23
CA GLY A 166 -12.63 12.63 28.42
C GLY A 166 -11.62 11.83 27.60
N LYS A 167 -10.97 10.82 28.22
CA LYS A 167 -10.05 9.90 27.52
C LYS A 167 -10.76 9.11 26.42
N LEU A 168 -11.96 8.60 26.69
CA LEU A 168 -12.75 7.86 25.70
C LEU A 168 -13.17 8.74 24.52
N VAL A 169 -13.58 9.99 24.76
CA VAL A 169 -13.89 10.95 23.70
C VAL A 169 -12.65 11.27 22.86
N ALA A 170 -11.50 11.49 23.50
CA ALA A 170 -10.24 11.71 22.77
C ALA A 170 -9.85 10.50 21.90
N GLN A 171 -10.02 9.28 22.41
CA GLN A 171 -9.83 8.06 21.63
C GLN A 171 -10.83 7.95 20.47
N ALA A 172 -12.10 8.27 20.69
CA ALA A 172 -13.11 8.28 19.63
C ALA A 172 -12.76 9.27 18.52
N SER A 173 -12.30 10.47 18.87
CA SER A 173 -11.83 11.46 17.89
C SER A 173 -10.60 10.99 17.10
N GLN A 174 -9.64 10.32 17.76
CA GLN A 174 -8.49 9.72 17.06
C GLN A 174 -8.91 8.62 16.08
N VAL A 175 -9.88 7.78 16.46
CA VAL A 175 -10.42 6.73 15.58
C VAL A 175 -11.12 7.34 14.36
N GLU A 176 -11.87 8.43 14.53
CA GLU A 176 -12.51 9.15 13.43
C GLU A 176 -11.48 9.78 12.47
N GLU A 177 -10.39 10.34 12.99
CA GLU A 177 -9.29 10.87 12.17
C GLU A 177 -8.59 9.76 11.38
N LEU A 178 -8.31 8.62 12.01
CA LEU A 178 -7.73 7.46 11.32
C LEU A 178 -8.69 6.93 10.24
N LYS A 179 -10.00 6.91 10.50
CA LYS A 179 -11.01 6.53 9.51
C LYS A 179 -11.07 7.48 8.33
N LEU A 180 -10.83 8.78 8.52
CA LEU A 180 -10.68 9.74 7.42
C LEU A 180 -9.44 9.42 6.60
N LYS A 181 -8.28 9.25 7.25
CA LYS A 181 -7.02 8.88 6.57
C LYS A 181 -7.12 7.59 5.77
N VAL A 182 -7.79 6.57 6.31
CA VAL A 182 -8.04 5.31 5.58
C VAL A 182 -8.88 5.56 4.33
N ARG A 183 -9.98 6.32 4.45
CA ARG A 183 -10.80 6.68 3.28
C ARG A 183 -9.98 7.46 2.25
N ASP A 184 -9.16 8.40 2.65
CA ASP A 184 -8.32 9.18 1.72
C ASP A 184 -7.31 8.28 0.99
N ARG A 185 -6.78 7.25 1.65
CA ARG A 185 -5.94 6.23 1.01
C ARG A 185 -6.74 5.32 0.07
N ASP A 186 -7.96 4.94 0.43
CA ASP A 186 -8.83 4.15 -0.46
C ASP A 186 -9.12 4.91 -1.76
N HIS A 187 -9.41 6.22 -1.69
CA HIS A 187 -9.62 7.05 -2.89
C HIS A 187 -8.35 7.15 -3.74
N GLU A 188 -7.17 7.27 -3.13
CA GLU A 188 -5.90 7.26 -3.86
C GLU A 188 -5.62 5.90 -4.51
N ILE A 189 -5.92 4.80 -3.82
CA ILE A 189 -5.80 3.45 -4.38
C ILE A 189 -6.73 3.30 -5.59
N ASP A 190 -7.98 3.75 -5.50
CA ASP A 190 -8.93 3.71 -6.61
C ASP A 190 -8.42 4.53 -7.82
N ALA A 191 -7.85 5.71 -7.57
CA ALA A 191 -7.26 6.55 -8.62
C ALA A 191 -6.05 5.88 -9.29
N VAL A 192 -5.15 5.27 -8.49
CA VAL A 192 -4.00 4.51 -9.00
C VAL A 192 -4.46 3.28 -9.78
N GLN A 193 -5.45 2.55 -9.29
CA GLN A 193 -6.02 1.39 -9.99
C GLN A 193 -6.66 1.77 -11.32
N TYR A 194 -7.34 2.93 -11.40
CA TYR A 194 -7.88 3.43 -12.66
C TYR A 194 -6.76 3.78 -13.64
N SER A 195 -5.72 4.50 -13.18
CA SER A 195 -4.57 4.83 -14.02
C SER A 195 -3.80 3.59 -14.50
N LEU A 196 -3.68 2.57 -13.64
CA LEU A 196 -3.02 1.32 -13.99
C LEU A 196 -3.82 0.56 -15.06
N ARG A 197 -5.14 0.44 -14.90
CA ARG A 197 -6.01 -0.18 -15.92
C ARG A 197 -5.88 0.51 -17.28
N LEU A 198 -5.84 1.84 -17.30
CA LEU A 198 -5.65 2.59 -18.54
C LEU A 198 -4.29 2.27 -19.19
N LYS A 199 -3.23 2.12 -18.39
CA LYS A 199 -1.91 1.70 -18.90
C LYS A 199 -1.87 0.23 -19.34
N GLU A 200 -2.59 -0.66 -18.67
CA GLU A 200 -2.76 -2.05 -19.10
C GLU A 200 -3.47 -2.14 -20.46
N GLU A 201 -4.52 -1.34 -20.67
CA GLU A 201 -5.22 -1.23 -21.96
C GLU A 201 -4.29 -0.68 -23.06
N GLU A 202 -3.48 0.34 -22.77
CA GLU A 202 -2.48 0.85 -23.71
C GLU A 202 -1.42 -0.21 -24.07
N VAL A 203 -0.94 -0.98 -23.08
CA VAL A 203 0.03 -2.07 -23.29
C VAL A 203 -0.59 -3.18 -24.13
N GLU A 204 -1.84 -3.55 -23.88
CA GLU A 204 -2.53 -4.56 -24.68
C GLU A 204 -2.72 -4.10 -26.13
N LYS A 205 -3.06 -2.82 -26.34
CA LYS A 205 -3.11 -2.23 -27.68
C LYS A 205 -1.75 -2.31 -28.38
N MET A 206 -0.67 -1.95 -27.71
CA MET A 206 0.70 -2.06 -28.26
C MET A 206 1.07 -3.52 -28.56
N ARG A 207 0.67 -4.48 -27.73
CA ARG A 207 0.89 -5.91 -27.96
C ARG A 207 0.19 -6.37 -29.24
N VAL A 208 -1.08 -6.01 -29.43
CA VAL A 208 -1.83 -6.34 -30.65
C VAL A 208 -1.20 -5.70 -31.88
N GLU A 209 -0.81 -4.43 -31.81
CA GLU A 209 -0.12 -3.74 -32.92
C GLU A 209 1.22 -4.39 -33.27
N LEU A 210 1.97 -4.87 -32.27
CA LEU A 210 3.24 -5.57 -32.48
C LEU A 210 3.00 -6.94 -33.14
N GLU A 211 1.98 -7.67 -32.73
CA GLU A 211 1.59 -8.95 -33.34
C GLU A 211 1.23 -8.77 -34.82
N VAL A 212 0.43 -7.75 -35.15
CA VAL A 212 0.09 -7.41 -36.55
C VAL A 212 1.35 -7.07 -37.35
N LYS A 213 2.23 -6.22 -36.83
CA LYS A 213 3.50 -5.88 -37.50
C LYS A 213 4.40 -7.10 -37.69
N SER A 214 4.41 -8.03 -36.73
CA SER A 214 5.15 -9.28 -36.85
C SER A 214 4.60 -10.17 -37.97
N GLN A 215 3.27 -10.22 -38.12
CA GLN A 215 2.62 -10.93 -39.22
C GLN A 215 2.91 -10.27 -40.57
N GLU A 216 2.82 -8.94 -40.66
CA GLU A 216 3.20 -8.18 -41.86
C GLU A 216 4.67 -8.43 -42.24
N ALA A 217 5.58 -8.43 -41.27
CA ALA A 217 6.99 -8.75 -41.49
C ALA A 217 7.18 -10.18 -42.02
N ALA A 218 6.45 -11.17 -41.49
CA ALA A 218 6.51 -12.55 -41.96
C ALA A 218 6.00 -12.70 -43.41
N VAL A 219 4.98 -11.93 -43.81
CA VAL A 219 4.49 -11.86 -45.19
C VAL A 219 5.55 -11.26 -46.10
N LEU A 220 6.14 -10.11 -45.72
CA LEU A 220 7.20 -9.47 -46.50
C LEU A 220 8.44 -10.37 -46.67
N ASP A 221 8.84 -11.09 -45.61
CA ASP A 221 9.92 -12.07 -45.68
C ASP A 221 9.61 -13.22 -46.65
N SER A 222 8.34 -13.64 -46.73
CA SER A 222 7.88 -14.66 -47.67
C SER A 222 7.94 -14.15 -49.11
N GLU A 223 7.43 -12.94 -49.37
CA GLU A 223 7.52 -12.29 -50.69
C GLU A 223 8.98 -12.07 -51.12
N LEU A 224 9.85 -11.66 -50.20
CA LEU A 224 11.26 -11.43 -50.49
C LEU A 224 11.96 -12.76 -50.82
N ARG A 225 11.61 -13.84 -50.14
CA ARG A 225 12.10 -15.19 -50.45
C ARG A 225 11.65 -15.65 -51.83
N GLU A 226 10.41 -15.38 -52.22
CA GLU A 226 9.90 -15.68 -53.57
C GLU A 226 10.60 -14.87 -54.66
N LYS A 227 10.78 -13.56 -54.43
CA LYS A 227 11.60 -12.72 -55.34
C LYS A 227 13.03 -13.22 -55.45
N GLY A 228 13.61 -13.73 -54.36
CA GLY A 228 14.90 -14.40 -54.37
C GLY A 228 14.92 -15.61 -55.31
N LYS A 229 13.93 -16.50 -55.24
CA LYS A 229 13.81 -17.64 -56.16
C LYS A 229 13.71 -17.22 -57.63
N LEU A 230 12.89 -16.20 -57.92
CA LEU A 230 12.76 -15.66 -59.28
C LEU A 230 14.07 -15.08 -59.81
N LEU A 231 14.86 -14.42 -58.94
CA LEU A 231 16.18 -13.91 -59.30
C LEU A 231 17.16 -15.05 -59.59
N ASP A 232 17.13 -16.13 -58.78
CA ASP A 232 17.96 -17.31 -59.03
C ASP A 232 17.60 -17.96 -60.38
N GLU A 233 16.30 -18.11 -60.68
CA GLU A 233 15.82 -18.60 -61.98
C GLU A 233 16.25 -17.70 -63.15
N ALA A 234 16.12 -16.38 -63.01
CA ALA A 234 16.57 -15.42 -64.01
C ALA A 234 18.08 -15.51 -64.25
N ASN A 235 18.86 -15.72 -63.18
CA ASN A 235 20.30 -15.87 -63.26
C ASN A 235 20.69 -17.18 -63.98
N GLU A 236 19.98 -18.28 -63.73
CA GLU A 236 20.14 -19.53 -64.48
C GLU A 236 19.84 -19.36 -65.98
N ILE A 237 18.76 -18.65 -66.33
CA ILE A 237 18.43 -18.33 -67.73
C ILE A 237 19.53 -17.48 -68.36
N MET A 238 20.00 -16.44 -67.67
CA MET A 238 21.08 -15.59 -68.14
C MET A 238 22.37 -16.37 -68.37
N ASN A 239 22.71 -17.31 -67.49
CA ASN A 239 23.85 -18.21 -67.65
C ASN A 239 23.68 -19.11 -68.89
N LYS A 240 22.48 -19.68 -69.13
CA LYS A 240 22.19 -20.44 -70.35
C LYS A 240 22.38 -19.60 -71.61
N GLN A 241 21.76 -18.41 -71.66
CA GLN A 241 21.89 -17.48 -72.78
C GLN A 241 23.35 -17.08 -73.02
N ARG A 242 24.14 -16.85 -71.96
CA ARG A 242 25.57 -16.56 -72.07
C ARG A 242 26.33 -17.71 -72.73
N THR A 243 26.03 -18.96 -72.38
CA THR A 243 26.66 -20.12 -73.02
C THR A 243 26.25 -20.29 -74.48
N GLU A 244 25.01 -19.97 -74.83
CA GLU A 244 24.52 -20.02 -76.21
C GLU A 244 25.16 -18.93 -77.07
N LEU A 245 25.26 -17.69 -76.56
CA LEU A 245 25.96 -16.60 -77.22
C LEU A 245 27.44 -16.93 -77.46
N GLU A 246 28.12 -17.56 -76.50
CA GLU A 246 29.51 -18.00 -76.67
C GLU A 246 29.64 -19.07 -77.77
N LYS A 247 28.67 -19.98 -77.90
CA LYS A 247 28.63 -20.96 -79.00
C LYS A 247 28.38 -20.30 -80.35
N LEU A 248 27.42 -19.38 -80.43
CA LEU A 248 27.12 -18.64 -81.65
C LEU A 248 28.32 -17.80 -82.09
N LYS A 249 29.01 -17.15 -81.15
CA LYS A 249 30.22 -16.38 -81.42
C LYS A 249 31.32 -17.26 -82.04
N LYS A 250 31.52 -18.48 -81.54
CA LYS A 250 32.46 -19.44 -82.13
C LYS A 250 32.05 -19.85 -83.55
N ALA A 251 30.77 -20.18 -83.75
CA ALA A 251 30.26 -20.56 -85.07
C ALA A 251 30.37 -19.42 -86.10
N VAL A 252 30.15 -18.17 -85.68
CA VAL A 252 30.38 -16.99 -86.53
C VAL A 252 31.86 -16.88 -86.91
N GLY A 253 32.78 -17.03 -85.94
CA GLY A 253 34.22 -17.03 -86.22
C GLY A 253 34.64 -18.12 -87.21
N GLU A 254 34.13 -19.34 -87.07
CA GLU A 254 34.36 -20.44 -88.03
C GLU A 254 33.85 -20.08 -89.44
N LYS A 255 32.69 -19.41 -89.55
CA LYS A 255 32.18 -18.93 -90.84
C LYS A 255 32.97 -17.78 -91.43
N GLU A 256 33.50 -16.88 -90.60
CA GLU A 256 34.41 -15.83 -91.04
C GLU A 256 35.69 -16.43 -91.63
N GLU A 257 36.28 -17.45 -90.98
CA GLU A 257 37.43 -18.20 -91.49
C GLU A 257 37.11 -18.94 -92.81
N GLU A 258 35.95 -19.60 -92.91
CA GLU A 258 35.50 -20.23 -94.17
C GLU A 258 35.38 -19.21 -95.31
N ILE A 259 34.78 -18.04 -95.04
CA ILE A 259 34.62 -16.97 -96.04
C ILE A 259 36.00 -16.46 -96.49
N GLU A 260 36.95 -16.29 -95.58
CA GLU A 260 38.32 -15.90 -95.90
C GLU A 260 38.96 -16.89 -96.88
N VAL A 261 38.83 -18.20 -96.62
CA VAL A 261 39.31 -19.26 -97.53
C VAL A 261 38.61 -19.21 -98.91
N PHE A 262 37.29 -18.99 -98.95
CA PHE A 262 36.55 -18.86 -100.21
C PHE A 262 36.95 -17.62 -101.01
N LEU A 263 37.23 -16.51 -100.34
CA LEU A 263 37.72 -15.29 -100.99
C LEU A 263 39.08 -15.54 -101.64
N ASP A 264 40.00 -16.20 -100.93
CA ASP A 264 41.30 -16.60 -101.48
C ASP A 264 41.16 -17.51 -102.70
N GLN A 265 40.26 -18.50 -102.64
CA GLN A 265 39.99 -19.39 -103.78
C GLN A 265 39.43 -18.63 -104.99
N ARG A 266 38.48 -17.71 -104.77
CA ARG A 266 37.87 -16.91 -105.84
C ARG A 266 38.90 -16.00 -106.51
N GLU A 267 39.85 -15.46 -105.77
CA GLU A 267 40.94 -14.66 -106.34
C GLU A 267 41.79 -15.52 -107.29
N VAL A 268 42.14 -16.75 -106.89
CA VAL A 268 42.86 -17.70 -107.75
C VAL A 268 42.09 -18.03 -109.02
N GLU A 269 40.78 -18.24 -108.93
CA GLU A 269 39.93 -18.49 -110.11
C GLU A 269 39.81 -17.27 -111.03
N ARG A 270 39.72 -16.05 -110.46
CA ARG A 270 39.72 -14.81 -111.24
C ARG A 270 40.98 -14.68 -112.07
N GLU A 271 42.14 -15.00 -111.51
CA GLU A 271 43.41 -15.00 -112.24
C GLU A 271 43.42 -16.05 -113.37
N LYS A 272 42.85 -17.24 -113.16
CA LYS A 272 42.67 -18.24 -114.24
C LYS A 272 41.77 -17.74 -115.37
N LEU A 273 40.67 -17.05 -115.04
CA LEU A 273 39.75 -16.52 -116.03
C LEU A 273 40.41 -15.44 -116.90
N LYS A 274 41.18 -14.52 -116.30
CA LYS A 274 41.97 -13.52 -117.06
C LYS A 274 42.89 -14.17 -118.10
N VAL A 275 43.53 -15.29 -117.74
CA VAL A 275 44.37 -16.05 -118.69
C VAL A 275 43.54 -16.63 -119.83
N SER A 276 42.34 -17.17 -119.55
CA SER A 276 41.45 -17.71 -120.58
C SER A 276 40.85 -16.64 -121.49
N GLU A 277 40.52 -15.46 -120.95
CA GLU A 277 39.98 -14.31 -121.68
C GLU A 277 40.99 -13.82 -122.72
N ALA A 278 42.26 -13.65 -122.31
CA ALA A 278 43.35 -13.28 -123.22
C ALA A 278 43.54 -14.29 -124.37
N ASN A 279 43.25 -15.59 -124.14
CA ASN A 279 43.33 -16.61 -125.19
C ASN A 279 42.19 -16.51 -126.21
N LEU A 280 40.98 -16.16 -125.78
CA LEU A 280 39.81 -16.02 -126.67
C LEU A 280 39.89 -14.75 -127.52
N GLU A 281 40.36 -13.64 -126.94
CA GLU A 281 40.56 -12.39 -127.68
C GLU A 281 41.47 -12.60 -128.90
N LYS A 282 42.51 -13.43 -128.75
CA LYS A 282 43.38 -13.83 -129.85
C LYS A 282 42.64 -14.57 -130.96
N GLN A 283 41.77 -15.51 -130.62
CA GLN A 283 40.99 -16.27 -131.61
C GLN A 283 39.98 -15.39 -132.37
N ALA A 284 39.38 -14.40 -131.71
CA ALA A 284 38.40 -13.52 -132.33
C ALA A 284 38.99 -12.64 -133.45
N MET A 285 40.25 -12.21 -133.29
CA MET A 285 40.95 -11.41 -134.31
C MET A 285 41.17 -12.19 -135.62
N ASP A 286 41.40 -13.51 -135.53
CA ASP A 286 41.63 -14.35 -136.71
C ASP A 286 40.36 -14.55 -137.57
N TRP A 287 39.16 -14.50 -137.00
CA TRP A 287 37.89 -14.70 -137.72
C TRP A 287 37.49 -13.51 -138.60
N LEU A 288 37.75 -12.28 -138.16
CA LEU A 288 37.35 -11.06 -138.88
C LEU A 288 38.02 -10.94 -140.25
N LEU A 289 39.22 -11.49 -140.43
CA LEU A 289 39.93 -11.47 -141.71
C LEU A 289 39.23 -12.31 -142.80
N ALA A 290 38.42 -13.31 -142.45
CA ALA A 290 37.73 -14.18 -143.40
C ALA A 290 36.42 -13.59 -143.96
N GLN A 291 35.79 -12.63 -143.27
CA GLN A 291 34.49 -12.08 -143.65
C GLN A 291 34.55 -11.10 -144.84
N GLU A 292 35.70 -10.44 -145.03
CA GLU A 292 35.88 -9.40 -146.04
C GLU A 292 35.89 -9.97 -147.49
N GLU A 293 36.21 -11.26 -147.67
CA GLU A 293 36.32 -11.89 -149.00
C GLU A 293 34.95 -12.16 -149.67
N LEU A 294 33.86 -12.30 -148.91
CA LEU A 294 32.52 -12.65 -149.42
C LEU A 294 31.77 -11.49 -150.08
N LYS A 295 32.11 -10.24 -149.75
CA LYS A 295 31.40 -9.05 -150.26
C LYS A 295 31.63 -8.79 -151.75
N ARG A 296 32.71 -9.30 -152.35
CA ARG A 296 33.07 -9.02 -153.75
C ARG A 296 32.21 -9.72 -154.82
N LEU A 297 31.36 -10.69 -154.46
CA LEU A 297 30.58 -11.50 -155.42
C LEU A 297 29.12 -11.04 -155.60
N GLY A 298 28.68 -9.99 -154.90
CA GLY A 298 27.27 -9.57 -154.86
C GLY A 298 26.83 -8.52 -155.88
N GLU A 299 27.73 -7.95 -156.69
CA GLU A 299 27.44 -6.71 -157.43
C GLU A 299 26.97 -6.90 -158.90
N ASP A 300 27.02 -8.10 -159.49
CA ASP A 300 26.76 -8.31 -160.93
C ASP A 300 25.33 -8.68 -161.37
N ALA A 301 24.34 -8.78 -160.45
CA ALA A 301 23.04 -9.39 -160.78
C ALA A 301 21.83 -8.42 -160.94
N ALA A 302 22.02 -7.10 -160.94
CA ALA A 302 20.88 -6.16 -160.80
C ALA A 302 20.75 -5.14 -161.96
N ARG A 303 20.35 -5.58 -163.17
CA ARG A 303 19.71 -4.69 -164.17
C ARG A 303 18.62 -5.42 -164.97
N HIS A 304 17.45 -4.76 -165.05
CA HIS A 304 16.22 -5.03 -165.84
C HIS A 304 15.05 -5.73 -165.15
N ALA A 305 14.06 -4.93 -164.75
CA ALA A 305 12.64 -5.16 -165.05
C ALA A 305 11.81 -3.94 -164.58
N GLU A 306 11.70 -2.92 -165.44
CA GLU A 306 10.85 -1.75 -165.22
C GLU A 306 10.02 -1.54 -166.47
N GLU A 307 8.71 -1.82 -166.41
CA GLU A 307 7.66 -1.40 -167.35
C GLU A 307 6.29 -2.04 -167.00
N SER A 308 5.76 -1.79 -165.79
CA SER A 308 4.32 -2.00 -165.47
C SER A 308 3.68 -0.82 -164.72
N ASN A 309 4.33 0.35 -164.80
CA ASN A 309 4.09 1.52 -163.95
C ASN A 309 3.09 2.54 -164.52
N GLN A 310 1.81 2.20 -164.63
CA GLN A 310 0.79 3.26 -164.71
C GLN A 310 -0.60 2.89 -164.16
N THR A 311 -0.99 1.61 -164.17
CA THR A 311 -2.14 1.11 -163.36
C THR A 311 -1.74 0.79 -161.93
N LEU A 312 -0.44 0.52 -161.69
CA LEU A 312 0.15 0.51 -160.35
C LEU A 312 0.02 1.87 -159.66
N ASP A 313 -0.08 3.00 -160.36
CA ASP A 313 0.02 4.32 -159.72
C ASP A 313 -1.25 4.76 -158.97
N ASP A 314 -2.45 4.37 -159.41
CA ASP A 314 -3.68 4.60 -158.64
C ASP A 314 -3.80 3.64 -157.46
N PHE A 315 -3.42 2.37 -157.65
CA PHE A 315 -3.26 1.44 -156.53
C PHE A 315 -2.14 1.88 -155.57
N ARG A 316 -1.07 2.53 -156.06
CA ARG A 316 0.02 3.12 -155.24
C ARG A 316 -0.49 4.31 -154.45
N ARG A 317 -1.36 5.16 -155.03
CA ARG A 317 -2.00 6.29 -154.35
C ARG A 317 -2.95 5.83 -153.24
N VAL A 318 -3.86 4.89 -153.52
CA VAL A 318 -4.79 4.34 -152.50
C VAL A 318 -4.05 3.56 -151.43
N LYS A 319 -3.06 2.74 -151.81
CA LYS A 319 -2.20 2.02 -150.86
C LYS A 319 -1.37 2.97 -150.00
N LYS A 320 -0.93 4.11 -150.54
CA LYS A 320 -0.25 5.16 -149.78
C LYS A 320 -1.20 5.77 -148.75
N LEU A 321 -2.41 6.19 -149.13
CA LEU A 321 -3.41 6.71 -148.18
C LEU A 321 -3.80 5.68 -147.12
N LEU A 322 -3.98 4.42 -147.49
CA LEU A 322 -4.26 3.35 -146.53
C LEU A 322 -3.10 3.09 -145.57
N ASN A 323 -1.86 3.20 -146.04
CA ASN A 323 -0.67 3.13 -145.20
C ASN A 323 -0.55 4.34 -144.28
N ASP A 324 -0.88 5.54 -144.76
CA ASP A 324 -0.88 6.78 -143.99
C ASP A 324 -1.91 6.69 -142.85
N VAL A 325 -3.16 6.31 -143.14
CA VAL A 325 -4.21 6.08 -142.11
C VAL A 325 -3.83 4.94 -141.15
N ARG A 326 -3.21 3.86 -141.62
CA ARG A 326 -2.69 2.81 -140.74
C ARG A 326 -1.57 3.33 -139.84
N SER A 327 -0.68 4.18 -140.35
CA SER A 327 0.39 4.78 -139.57
C SER A 327 -0.14 5.80 -138.54
N GLU A 328 -1.20 6.54 -138.88
CA GLU A 328 -1.92 7.43 -137.96
C GLU A 328 -2.69 6.65 -136.89
N LEU A 329 -3.31 5.52 -137.28
CA LEU A 329 -4.00 4.65 -136.33
C LEU A 329 -3.01 3.99 -135.36
N VAL A 330 -1.88 3.48 -135.85
CA VAL A 330 -0.83 2.89 -135.03
C VAL A 330 -0.18 3.94 -134.14
N SER A 331 0.07 5.15 -134.64
CA SER A 331 0.61 6.25 -133.81
C SER A 331 -0.39 6.71 -132.76
N SER A 332 -1.69 6.76 -133.08
CA SER A 332 -2.76 7.01 -132.11
C SER A 332 -2.87 5.90 -131.06
N GLN A 333 -2.78 4.63 -131.47
CA GLN A 333 -2.77 3.48 -130.57
C GLN A 333 -1.54 3.51 -129.65
N GLN A 334 -0.37 3.87 -130.17
CA GLN A 334 0.86 4.00 -129.40
C GLN A 334 0.83 5.22 -128.46
N ALA A 335 0.22 6.33 -128.88
CA ALA A 335 -0.02 7.50 -128.04
C ALA A 335 -1.01 7.20 -126.91
N LEU A 336 -2.09 6.45 -127.17
CA LEU A 336 -3.03 5.99 -126.16
C LEU A 336 -2.37 5.01 -125.18
N ALA A 337 -1.56 4.06 -125.66
CA ALA A 337 -0.80 3.16 -124.81
C ALA A 337 0.21 3.92 -123.93
N SER A 338 0.91 4.92 -124.48
CA SER A 338 1.79 5.80 -123.71
C SER A 338 1.03 6.62 -122.66
N SER A 339 -0.14 7.15 -123.02
CA SER A 339 -1.02 7.85 -122.06
C SER A 339 -1.51 6.94 -120.94
N ARG A 340 -1.86 5.69 -121.26
CA ARG A 340 -2.30 4.70 -120.28
C ARG A 340 -1.16 4.29 -119.35
N SER A 341 0.04 4.05 -119.87
CA SER A 341 1.23 3.77 -119.05
C SER A 341 1.52 4.92 -118.08
N LYS A 342 1.45 6.18 -118.54
CA LYS A 342 1.63 7.36 -117.69
C LYS A 342 0.56 7.48 -116.60
N MET A 343 -0.69 7.15 -116.93
CA MET A 343 -1.79 7.14 -115.97
C MET A 343 -1.61 6.03 -114.92
N GLU A 344 -1.20 4.82 -115.32
CA GLU A 344 -0.89 3.72 -114.41
C GLU A 344 0.32 4.04 -113.50
N GLU A 345 1.34 4.75 -114.01
CA GLU A 345 2.44 5.27 -113.18
C GLU A 345 1.97 6.31 -112.17
N GLN A 346 1.07 7.22 -112.56
CA GLN A 346 0.46 8.19 -111.64
C GLN A 346 -0.42 7.51 -110.58
N GLU A 347 -1.16 6.47 -110.95
CA GLU A 347 -1.98 5.68 -110.03
C GLU A 347 -1.10 5.00 -108.97
N ARG A 348 0.00 4.36 -109.37
CA ARG A 348 0.97 3.79 -108.42
C ARG A 348 1.58 4.85 -107.49
N LEU A 349 1.90 6.04 -108.00
CA LEU A 349 2.42 7.12 -107.18
C LEU A 349 1.39 7.58 -106.13
N LEU A 350 0.12 7.69 -106.51
CA LEU A 350 -0.97 8.03 -105.58
C LEU A 350 -1.20 6.93 -104.54
N GLU A 351 -1.18 5.65 -104.95
CA GLU A 351 -1.26 4.52 -104.02
C GLU A 351 -0.12 4.54 -103.00
N GLN A 352 1.10 4.81 -103.44
CA GLN A 352 2.26 4.94 -102.55
C GLN A 352 2.08 6.11 -101.56
N GLN A 353 1.59 7.26 -102.01
CA GLN A 353 1.30 8.40 -101.13
C GLN A 353 0.19 8.09 -100.11
N LEU A 354 -0.86 7.35 -100.51
CA LEU A 354 -1.91 6.93 -99.59
C LEU A 354 -1.38 5.96 -98.54
N PHE A 355 -0.49 5.05 -98.93
CA PHE A 355 0.16 4.14 -98.00
C PHE A 355 1.03 4.89 -96.99
N GLU A 356 1.90 5.80 -97.45
CA GLU A 356 2.75 6.64 -96.59
C GLU A 356 1.92 7.49 -95.61
N LEU A 357 0.81 8.10 -96.08
CA LEU A 357 -0.12 8.82 -95.21
C LEU A 357 -0.79 7.92 -94.17
N SER A 358 -1.09 6.67 -94.52
CA SER A 358 -1.68 5.70 -93.59
C SER A 358 -0.69 5.29 -92.48
N GLU A 359 0.59 5.09 -92.82
CA GLU A 359 1.66 4.80 -91.85
C GLU A 359 1.93 6.00 -90.95
N GLN A 360 1.97 7.22 -91.51
CA GLN A 360 2.08 8.44 -90.72
C GLN A 360 0.92 8.58 -89.75
N ARG A 361 -0.32 8.32 -90.19
CA ARG A 361 -1.49 8.33 -89.31
C ARG A 361 -1.37 7.29 -88.19
N ALA A 362 -0.92 6.08 -88.51
CA ALA A 362 -0.70 5.03 -87.52
C ALA A 362 0.37 5.43 -86.48
N SER A 363 1.50 5.99 -86.92
CA SER A 363 2.55 6.46 -86.01
C SER A 363 2.07 7.60 -85.12
N VAL A 364 1.31 8.57 -85.65
CA VAL A 364 0.71 9.65 -84.85
C VAL A 364 -0.27 9.10 -83.81
N MET A 365 -1.09 8.11 -84.17
CA MET A 365 -1.97 7.46 -83.18
C MET A 365 -1.19 6.78 -82.07
N SER A 366 -0.10 6.08 -82.39
CA SER A 366 0.78 5.48 -81.38
C SER A 366 1.45 6.53 -80.48
N TYR A 367 1.95 7.64 -81.05
CA TYR A 367 2.50 8.74 -80.24
C TYR A 367 1.45 9.38 -79.33
N MET A 368 0.21 9.55 -79.81
CA MET A 368 -0.88 10.06 -78.99
C MET A 368 -1.27 9.10 -77.86
N GLU A 369 -1.21 7.79 -78.09
CA GLU A 369 -1.47 6.77 -77.07
C GLU A 369 -0.39 6.79 -75.99
N ASN A 370 0.90 6.75 -76.39
CA ASN A 370 2.02 6.86 -75.46
C ASN A 370 1.99 8.19 -74.66
N LEU A 371 1.55 9.29 -75.29
CA LEU A 371 1.40 10.57 -74.60
C LEU A 371 0.29 10.54 -73.55
N LYS A 372 -0.82 9.84 -73.83
CA LYS A 372 -1.89 9.64 -72.85
C LYS A 372 -1.40 8.78 -71.69
N ASP A 373 -0.68 7.71 -71.95
CA ASP A 373 -0.13 6.84 -70.90
C ASP A 373 0.84 7.62 -70.01
N ALA A 374 1.77 8.38 -70.60
CA ALA A 374 2.67 9.28 -69.86
C ALA A 374 1.90 10.33 -69.03
N GLN A 375 0.79 10.86 -69.56
CA GLN A 375 -0.07 11.77 -68.79
C GLN A 375 -0.69 11.06 -67.57
N THR A 376 -1.22 9.85 -67.75
CA THR A 376 -1.80 9.07 -66.63
C THR A 376 -0.74 8.71 -65.58
N GLU A 377 0.48 8.39 -65.99
CA GLU A 377 1.59 8.11 -65.09
C GLU A 377 1.95 9.34 -64.26
N VAL A 378 2.09 10.51 -64.90
CA VAL A 378 2.35 11.79 -64.21
C VAL A 378 1.21 12.14 -63.24
N GLU A 379 -0.04 11.91 -63.60
CA GLU A 379 -1.18 12.12 -62.71
C GLU A 379 -1.14 11.17 -61.50
N SER A 380 -0.76 9.90 -61.72
CA SER A 380 -0.57 8.93 -60.65
C SER A 380 0.54 9.33 -59.68
N GLU A 381 1.70 9.77 -60.18
CA GLU A 381 2.82 10.24 -59.36
C GLU A 381 2.46 11.51 -58.60
N ARG A 382 1.69 12.43 -59.21
CA ARG A 382 1.14 13.60 -58.49
C ARG A 382 0.20 13.23 -57.36
N THR A 383 -0.55 12.13 -57.48
CA THR A 383 -1.39 11.65 -56.35
C THR A 383 -0.54 11.03 -55.25
N LYS A 384 0.47 10.22 -55.59
CA LYS A 384 1.43 9.66 -54.62
C LYS A 384 2.16 10.76 -53.86
N LEU A 385 2.62 11.81 -54.57
CA LEU A 385 3.26 12.97 -53.96
C LEU A 385 2.32 13.68 -52.97
N ARG A 386 1.06 13.93 -53.34
CA ARG A 386 0.06 14.55 -52.43
C ARG A 386 -0.19 13.72 -51.17
N VAL A 387 -0.22 12.39 -51.30
CA VAL A 387 -0.36 11.48 -50.15
C VAL A 387 0.88 11.54 -49.26
N ALA A 388 2.08 11.54 -49.84
CA ALA A 388 3.33 11.66 -49.09
C ALA A 388 3.44 13.00 -48.36
N GLU A 389 3.06 14.12 -49.00
CA GLU A 389 2.99 15.44 -48.38
C GLU A 389 2.00 15.49 -47.21
N ALA A 390 0.84 14.84 -47.35
CA ALA A 390 -0.14 14.77 -46.26
C ALA A 390 0.42 13.99 -45.06
N ARG A 391 1.06 12.84 -45.31
CA ARG A 391 1.71 12.01 -44.28
C ARG A 391 2.85 12.76 -43.59
N ASN A 392 3.66 13.52 -44.33
CA ASN A 392 4.72 14.33 -43.73
C ASN A 392 4.15 15.40 -42.79
N LYS A 393 3.06 16.08 -43.18
CA LYS A 393 2.39 17.06 -42.31
C LYS A 393 1.79 16.43 -41.07
N GLU A 394 1.34 15.18 -41.14
CA GLU A 394 0.86 14.41 -39.98
C GLU A 394 2.03 14.13 -39.02
N LEU A 395 3.12 13.54 -39.54
CA LEU A 395 4.34 13.29 -38.76
C LEU A 395 4.93 14.56 -38.13
N GLU A 396 4.88 15.71 -38.80
CA GLU A 396 5.31 16.99 -38.23
C GLU A 396 4.45 17.41 -37.03
N ARG A 397 3.13 17.16 -37.08
CA ARG A 397 2.23 17.44 -35.95
C ARG A 397 2.50 16.48 -34.79
N ASP A 398 2.70 15.20 -35.09
CA ASP A 398 2.99 14.18 -34.08
C ASP A 398 4.32 14.47 -33.39
N LEU A 399 5.38 14.77 -34.16
CA LEU A 399 6.67 15.20 -33.61
C LEU A 399 6.56 16.46 -32.75
N LYS A 400 5.66 17.39 -33.09
CA LYS A 400 5.42 18.58 -32.28
C LYS A 400 4.74 18.22 -30.95
N MET A 401 3.72 17.37 -30.99
CA MET A 401 3.02 16.90 -29.79
C MET A 401 3.95 16.11 -28.87
N GLU A 402 4.78 15.21 -29.42
CA GLU A 402 5.79 14.47 -28.67
C GLU A 402 6.81 15.40 -28.00
N LYS A 403 7.28 16.44 -28.70
CA LYS A 403 8.18 17.44 -28.10
C LYS A 403 7.52 18.20 -26.94
N GLU A 404 6.24 18.56 -27.07
CA GLU A 404 5.49 19.21 -25.99
C GLU A 404 5.35 18.28 -24.78
N LEU A 405 5.10 16.99 -25.00
CA LEU A 405 5.05 15.98 -23.94
C LEU A 405 6.41 15.77 -23.27
N ILE A 406 7.49 15.67 -24.04
CA ILE A 406 8.86 15.57 -23.51
C ILE A 406 9.18 16.79 -22.63
N ASN A 407 8.88 18.00 -23.09
CA ASN A 407 9.07 19.21 -22.29
C ASN A 407 8.25 19.18 -20.99
N GLY A 408 7.01 18.67 -21.04
CA GLY A 408 6.17 18.48 -19.85
C GLY A 408 6.82 17.55 -18.83
N LEU A 409 7.31 16.39 -19.28
CA LEU A 409 8.01 15.42 -18.44
C LEU A 409 9.32 15.98 -17.88
N GLU A 410 10.07 16.77 -18.66
CA GLU A 410 11.28 17.44 -18.19
C GLU A 410 10.99 18.45 -17.07
N GLU A 411 9.91 19.21 -17.17
CA GLU A 411 9.50 20.14 -16.12
C GLU A 411 9.00 19.43 -14.85
N GLU A 412 8.30 18.30 -14.98
CA GLU A 412 7.93 17.44 -13.85
C GLU A 412 9.18 16.87 -13.17
N LEU A 413 10.13 16.33 -13.95
CA LEU A 413 11.40 15.83 -13.43
C LEU A 413 12.19 16.92 -12.69
N LYS A 414 12.21 18.16 -13.19
CA LYS A 414 12.84 19.30 -12.49
C LYS A 414 12.15 19.59 -11.16
N LYS A 415 10.81 19.59 -11.11
CA LYS A 415 10.05 19.79 -9.87
C LYS A 415 10.34 18.70 -8.85
N GLU A 416 10.30 17.43 -9.26
CA GLU A 416 10.62 16.30 -8.39
C GLU A 416 12.06 16.38 -7.85
N ARG A 417 13.03 16.75 -8.68
CA ARG A 417 14.41 16.97 -8.24
C ARG A 417 14.52 18.08 -7.19
N ILE A 418 13.79 19.18 -7.35
CA ILE A 418 13.76 20.28 -6.37
C ILE A 418 13.12 19.79 -5.06
N SER A 419 11.98 19.10 -5.12
CA SER A 419 11.32 18.54 -3.93
C SER A 419 12.19 17.51 -3.21
N LEU A 420 12.90 16.66 -3.96
CA LEU A 420 13.85 15.69 -3.39
C LEU A 420 15.03 16.40 -2.72
N ALA A 421 15.60 17.44 -3.37
CA ALA A 421 16.68 18.23 -2.78
C ALA A 421 16.24 18.89 -1.46
N GLN A 422 15.01 19.42 -1.41
CA GLN A 422 14.42 19.96 -0.17
C GLN A 422 14.30 18.88 0.91
N ALA A 423 13.75 17.71 0.58
CA ALA A 423 13.62 16.60 1.54
C ALA A 423 14.98 16.12 2.09
N VAL A 424 16.03 16.12 1.25
CA VAL A 424 17.40 15.81 1.70
C VAL A 424 17.90 16.87 2.70
N THR A 425 17.71 18.16 2.42
CA THR A 425 18.12 19.22 3.37
C THR A 425 17.35 19.16 4.70
N GLU A 426 16.06 18.80 4.66
CA GLU A 426 15.25 18.59 5.86
C GLU A 426 15.73 17.37 6.65
N MET A 427 16.08 16.28 5.96
CA MET A 427 16.66 15.10 6.59
C MET A 427 17.99 15.42 7.28
N ASP A 428 18.87 16.18 6.62
CA ASP A 428 20.15 16.61 7.21
C ASP A 428 19.93 17.46 8.47
N PHE A 429 18.92 18.35 8.44
CA PHE A 429 18.53 19.14 9.61
C PHE A 429 18.02 18.26 10.77
N LEU A 430 17.11 17.32 10.49
CA LEU A 430 16.59 16.39 11.49
C LEU A 430 17.69 15.49 12.06
N GLN A 431 18.63 15.06 11.23
CA GLN A 431 19.78 14.26 11.66
C GLN A 431 20.69 15.08 12.58
N GLN A 432 20.92 16.36 12.29
CA GLN A 432 21.67 17.25 13.17
C GLN A 432 20.94 17.46 14.51
N GLU A 433 19.62 17.65 14.49
CA GLU A 433 18.81 17.81 15.69
C GLU A 433 18.79 16.54 16.55
N LEU A 434 18.67 15.37 15.92
CA LEU A 434 18.80 14.07 16.58
C LEU A 434 20.18 13.91 17.22
N GLY A 435 21.25 14.33 16.53
CA GLY A 435 22.61 14.34 17.06
C GLY A 435 22.76 15.22 18.31
N LYS A 436 22.16 16.41 18.31
CA LYS A 436 22.10 17.30 19.48
C LYS A 436 21.34 16.67 20.64
N LYS A 437 20.14 16.14 20.39
CA LYS A 437 19.32 15.47 21.42
C LYS A 437 20.01 14.23 22.01
N SER A 438 20.72 13.48 21.19
CA SER A 438 21.52 12.34 21.64
C SER A 438 22.71 12.76 22.50
N ALA A 439 23.32 13.91 22.22
CA ALA A 439 24.36 14.49 23.07
C ALA A 439 23.80 14.96 24.42
N GLU A 440 22.67 15.69 24.41
CA GLU A 440 21.95 16.12 25.63
C GLU A 440 21.54 14.91 26.49
N PHE A 441 21.05 13.82 25.86
CA PHE A 441 20.71 12.60 26.57
C PHE A 441 21.93 11.93 27.22
N ARG A 442 23.07 11.89 26.52
CA ARG A 442 24.32 11.36 27.11
C ARG A 442 24.77 12.18 28.30
N GLU A 443 24.68 13.51 28.21
CA GLU A 443 25.05 14.40 29.31
C GLU A 443 24.13 14.21 30.52
N THR A 444 22.81 14.21 30.32
CA THR A 444 21.84 13.97 31.39
C THR A 444 22.00 12.58 32.02
N SER A 445 22.26 11.55 31.22
CA SER A 445 22.56 10.21 31.72
C SER A 445 23.85 10.17 32.55
N ALA A 446 24.90 10.90 32.15
CA ALA A 446 26.14 10.99 32.92
C ALA A 446 25.93 11.70 34.26
N VAL A 447 25.16 12.79 34.27
CA VAL A 447 24.77 13.50 35.50
C VAL A 447 23.98 12.59 36.43
N LEU A 448 23.02 11.83 35.88
CA LEU A 448 22.25 10.85 36.67
C LEU A 448 23.15 9.79 37.29
N GLN A 449 24.11 9.23 36.54
CA GLN A 449 25.07 8.26 37.08
C GLN A 449 25.90 8.83 38.24
N VAL A 450 26.34 10.09 38.13
CA VAL A 450 27.01 10.79 39.24
C VAL A 450 26.08 10.92 40.44
N LYS A 451 24.82 11.31 40.24
CA LYS A 451 23.84 11.41 41.34
C LYS A 451 23.51 10.06 41.97
N GLU A 452 23.48 8.98 41.20
CA GLU A 452 23.35 7.63 41.72
C GLU A 452 24.55 7.26 42.61
N SER A 453 25.78 7.58 42.20
CA SER A 453 26.96 7.37 43.07
C SER A 453 26.92 8.20 44.35
N GLU A 454 26.59 9.50 44.27
CA GLU A 454 26.44 10.36 45.45
C GLU A 454 25.37 9.84 46.42
N LEU A 455 24.24 9.31 45.89
CA LEU A 455 23.17 8.74 46.70
C LEU A 455 23.61 7.45 47.40
N VAL A 456 24.37 6.59 46.71
CA VAL A 456 24.96 5.39 47.31
C VAL A 456 25.92 5.76 48.43
N ASP A 457 26.80 6.74 48.21
CA ASP A 457 27.73 7.23 49.23
C ASP A 457 26.99 7.80 50.45
N ALA A 458 25.96 8.62 50.23
CA ALA A 458 25.12 9.16 51.29
C ALA A 458 24.41 8.04 52.08
N LYS A 459 23.94 6.99 51.40
CA LYS A 459 23.31 5.83 52.04
C LYS A 459 24.29 5.04 52.91
N LEU A 460 25.53 4.84 52.43
CA LEU A 460 26.60 4.21 53.20
C LEU A 460 26.96 5.04 54.43
N GLU A 461 27.03 6.37 54.30
CA GLU A 461 27.30 7.26 55.42
C GLU A 461 26.17 7.25 56.46
N ILE A 462 24.90 7.24 56.04
CA ILE A 462 23.77 7.06 56.95
C ILE A 462 23.87 5.72 57.70
N GLN A 463 24.26 4.64 57.02
CA GLN A 463 24.45 3.35 57.67
C GLN A 463 25.60 3.38 58.69
N ARG A 464 26.71 4.04 58.35
CA ARG A 464 27.85 4.28 59.26
C ARG A 464 27.37 5.03 60.51
N LEU A 465 26.70 6.17 60.35
CA LEU A 465 26.16 6.96 61.45
C LEU A 465 25.14 6.18 62.30
N LYS A 466 24.32 5.33 61.67
CA LYS A 466 23.38 4.45 62.40
C LYS A 466 24.12 3.44 63.27
N SER A 467 25.21 2.86 62.78
CA SER A 467 26.05 1.95 63.57
C SER A 467 26.77 2.65 64.71
N GLU A 468 27.27 3.87 64.46
CA GLU A 468 27.89 4.72 65.49
C GLU A 468 26.88 5.10 66.58
N LYS A 469 25.66 5.50 66.19
CA LYS A 469 24.57 5.75 67.15
C LYS A 469 24.25 4.53 68.01
N ALA A 470 24.18 3.33 67.42
CA ALA A 470 23.93 2.10 68.17
C ALA A 470 25.06 1.78 69.14
N SER A 471 26.32 2.00 68.74
CA SER A 471 27.48 1.86 69.61
C SER A 471 27.44 2.83 70.79
N LEU A 472 27.20 4.13 70.52
CA LEU A 472 27.08 5.15 71.56
C LEU A 472 25.91 4.87 72.52
N GLN A 473 24.79 4.35 72.00
CA GLN A 473 23.67 3.94 72.84
C GLN A 473 24.05 2.79 73.78
N GLY A 474 24.79 1.79 73.30
CA GLY A 474 25.29 0.70 74.15
C GLY A 474 26.22 1.20 75.26
N ILE A 475 27.12 2.12 74.95
CA ILE A 475 27.99 2.76 75.95
C ILE A 475 27.18 3.54 76.98
N LEU A 476 26.12 4.24 76.56
CA LEU A 476 25.25 4.97 77.47
C LEU A 476 24.52 4.03 78.44
N GLU A 477 23.95 2.93 77.92
CA GLU A 477 23.28 1.90 78.74
C GLU A 477 24.23 1.27 79.77
N GLU A 478 25.48 1.00 79.37
CA GLU A 478 26.53 0.52 80.29
C GLU A 478 26.81 1.55 81.40
N LYS A 479 26.95 2.84 81.04
CA LYS A 479 27.16 3.92 82.01
C LYS A 479 25.98 4.09 82.97
N ASP A 480 24.75 3.90 82.50
CA ASP A 480 23.57 3.93 83.37
C ASP A 480 23.56 2.77 84.38
N VAL A 481 23.99 1.57 83.96
CA VAL A 481 24.17 0.42 84.87
C VAL A 481 25.27 0.70 85.90
N GLU A 482 26.43 1.22 85.47
CA GLU A 482 27.49 1.64 86.38
C GLU A 482 27.00 2.67 87.41
N LEU A 483 26.25 3.69 86.96
CA LEU A 483 25.66 4.71 87.84
C LEU A 483 24.64 4.12 88.81
N SER A 484 23.80 3.17 88.37
CA SER A 484 22.86 2.47 89.24
C SER A 484 23.60 1.66 90.31
N ASN A 485 24.67 0.96 89.93
CA ASN A 485 25.49 0.20 90.87
C ASN A 485 26.16 1.12 91.89
N ALA A 486 26.74 2.24 91.44
CA ALA A 486 27.33 3.23 92.34
C ALA A 486 26.29 3.83 93.31
N ARG A 487 25.07 4.09 92.84
CA ARG A 487 23.95 4.52 93.71
C ARG A 487 23.59 3.47 94.76
N ASN A 488 23.51 2.19 94.38
CA ASN A 488 23.23 1.11 95.32
C ASN A 488 24.32 0.98 96.38
N MET A 489 25.60 1.03 95.98
CA MET A 489 26.73 1.05 96.90
C MET A 489 26.67 2.25 97.87
N MET A 490 26.25 3.42 97.40
CA MET A 490 26.03 4.58 98.28
C MET A 490 24.90 4.34 99.29
N VAL A 491 23.81 3.68 98.89
CA VAL A 491 22.72 3.33 99.81
C VAL A 491 23.21 2.36 100.88
N GLU A 492 23.95 1.32 100.48
CA GLU A 492 24.58 0.37 101.41
C GLU A 492 25.52 1.08 102.39
N ALA A 493 26.43 1.93 101.91
CA ALA A 493 27.32 2.71 102.76
C ALA A 493 26.55 3.64 103.73
N ASN A 494 25.42 4.24 103.30
CA ASN A 494 24.58 5.05 104.18
C ASN A 494 23.89 4.20 105.27
N LEU A 495 23.47 2.98 104.96
CA LEU A 495 22.93 2.03 105.95
C LEU A 495 24.02 1.68 106.98
N GLU A 496 25.23 1.34 106.52
CA GLU A 496 26.37 1.08 107.40
C GLU A 496 26.70 2.28 108.31
N ILE A 497 26.69 3.50 107.77
CA ILE A 497 26.86 4.73 108.56
C ILE A 497 25.77 4.87 109.62
N SER A 498 24.50 4.57 109.27
CA SER A 498 23.39 4.61 110.21
C SER A 498 23.56 3.59 111.34
N ASP A 499 23.96 2.37 111.01
CA ASP A 499 24.24 1.30 111.99
C ASP A 499 25.41 1.67 112.90
N LEU A 500 26.50 2.21 112.32
CA LEU A 500 27.64 2.73 113.09
C LEU A 500 27.21 3.88 114.01
N LYS A 501 26.33 4.77 113.55
CA LYS A 501 25.78 5.87 114.37
C LYS A 501 24.93 5.35 115.52
N MET A 502 24.10 4.32 115.28
CA MET A 502 23.32 3.63 116.32
C MET A 502 24.23 2.95 117.34
N LEU A 503 25.26 2.24 116.88
CA LEU A 503 26.28 1.63 117.74
C LEU A 503 27.02 2.68 118.56
N MET A 504 27.44 3.78 117.94
CA MET A 504 28.10 4.90 118.61
C MET A 504 27.20 5.50 119.69
N ASN A 505 25.93 5.78 119.41
CA ASN A 505 24.97 6.25 120.42
C ASN A 505 24.80 5.24 121.57
N SER A 506 24.80 3.93 121.28
CA SER A 506 24.74 2.88 122.31
C SER A 506 26.02 2.83 123.18
N LYS A 507 27.18 3.14 122.60
CA LYS A 507 28.46 3.22 123.33
C LYS A 507 28.52 4.50 124.14
N GLU A 508 28.05 5.61 123.60
CA GLU A 508 27.95 6.90 124.27
C GLU A 508 27.06 6.80 125.51
N THR A 509 25.87 6.20 125.39
CA THR A 509 24.98 5.95 126.54
C THR A 509 25.63 5.07 127.61
N LYS A 510 26.33 3.99 127.22
CA LYS A 510 27.12 3.17 128.15
C LYS A 510 28.26 3.96 128.80
N LEU A 511 28.91 4.87 128.07
CA LEU A 511 29.99 5.71 128.60
C LEU A 511 29.45 6.74 129.60
N ILE A 512 28.30 7.35 129.31
CA ILE A 512 27.57 8.23 130.24
C ILE A 512 27.22 7.47 131.53
N GLU A 513 26.69 6.24 131.41
CA GLU A 513 26.39 5.37 132.55
C GLU A 513 27.65 5.06 133.38
N ALA A 514 28.75 4.67 132.73
CA ALA A 514 30.02 4.41 133.40
C ALA A 514 30.60 5.67 134.08
N THR A 515 30.45 6.83 133.45
CA THR A 515 30.91 8.12 134.00
C THR A 515 30.06 8.57 135.18
N ASN A 516 28.75 8.29 135.17
CA ASN A 516 27.87 8.51 136.32
C ASN A 516 28.23 7.57 137.47
N MET A 517 28.46 6.27 137.21
CA MET A 517 28.93 5.33 138.24
C MET A 517 30.28 5.75 138.83
N LEU A 518 31.21 6.24 137.99
CA LEU A 518 32.48 6.82 138.46
C LEU A 518 32.25 8.04 139.36
N ARG A 519 31.35 8.95 138.97
CA ARG A 519 31.00 10.12 139.79
C ARG A 519 30.41 9.71 141.14
N GLU A 520 29.50 8.73 141.16
CA GLU A 520 28.97 8.17 142.41
C GLU A 520 30.08 7.57 143.26
N LYS A 521 31.01 6.83 142.66
CA LYS A 521 32.19 6.29 143.36
C LYS A 521 33.10 7.41 143.87
N ASP A 522 33.33 8.47 143.12
CA ASP A 522 34.09 9.64 143.57
C ASP A 522 33.38 10.36 144.71
N GLU A 523 32.05 10.45 144.70
CA GLU A 523 31.26 10.97 145.81
C GLU A 523 31.37 10.06 147.04
N HIS A 524 31.31 8.73 146.87
CA HIS A 524 31.60 7.77 147.94
C HIS A 524 33.02 7.92 148.47
N VAL A 525 34.02 8.10 147.60
CA VAL A 525 35.41 8.35 148.01
C VAL A 525 35.52 9.67 148.76
N LYS A 526 34.83 10.74 148.33
CA LYS A 526 34.78 12.01 149.08
C LYS A 526 34.14 11.83 150.46
N ILE A 527 33.07 11.04 150.57
CA ILE A 527 32.46 10.68 151.85
C ILE A 527 33.48 9.94 152.72
N ILE A 528 34.11 8.88 152.20
CA ILE A 528 35.17 8.12 152.88
C ILE A 528 36.35 9.04 153.27
N GLN A 529 36.72 10.00 152.43
CA GLN A 529 37.81 10.92 152.69
C GLN A 529 37.45 11.93 153.78
N SER A 530 36.19 12.38 153.84
CA SER A 530 35.68 13.19 154.96
C SER A 530 35.63 12.39 156.27
N GLU A 531 35.19 11.13 156.23
CA GLU A 531 35.24 10.20 157.36
C GLU A 531 36.69 9.90 157.80
N LEU A 532 37.61 9.74 156.84
CA LEU A 532 39.03 9.51 157.09
C LEU A 532 39.67 10.73 157.75
N ASN A 533 39.36 11.94 157.29
CA ASN A 533 39.84 13.17 157.92
C ASN A 533 39.33 13.31 159.36
N ASP A 534 38.08 12.94 159.63
CA ASP A 534 37.53 12.86 160.99
C ASP A 534 38.28 11.83 161.85
N THR A 535 38.68 10.68 161.29
CA THR A 535 39.49 9.68 162.01
C THR A 535 40.96 10.08 162.16
N ASN A 536 41.55 10.79 161.19
CA ASN A 536 42.92 11.31 161.27
C ASN A 536 43.04 12.41 162.32
N GLN A 537 42.02 13.27 162.46
CA GLN A 537 42.00 14.25 163.54
C GLN A 537 42.00 13.59 164.92
N LYS A 538 41.26 12.48 165.07
CA LYS A 538 41.30 11.62 166.27
C LYS A 538 42.64 10.87 166.41
N ALA A 539 43.32 10.55 165.32
CA ALA A 539 44.65 9.94 165.33
C ALA A 539 45.74 10.93 165.75
N PHE A 540 45.68 12.20 165.34
CA PHE A 540 46.59 13.26 165.82
C PHE A 540 46.51 13.47 167.35
N GLU A 541 45.32 13.31 167.94
CA GLU A 541 45.13 13.33 169.40
C GLU A 541 45.78 12.11 170.10
N ALA A 542 45.91 10.97 169.39
CA ALA A 542 46.60 9.77 169.88
C ALA A 542 48.12 9.80 169.60
N GLU A 543 48.56 10.44 168.52
CA GLU A 543 49.96 10.51 168.07
C GLU A 543 50.84 11.34 169.03
N THR A 544 50.30 12.42 169.60
CA THR A 544 50.98 13.21 170.65
C THR A 544 51.23 12.42 171.96
N VAL A 545 50.53 11.30 172.18
CA VAL A 545 50.74 10.42 173.34
C VAL A 545 51.76 9.31 173.04
N VAL A 546 51.90 8.90 171.76
CA VAL A 546 52.81 7.83 171.33
C VAL A 546 54.22 8.34 170.99
N GLU A 547 54.38 9.61 170.62
CA GLU A 547 55.67 10.25 170.32
C GLU A 547 56.65 10.28 171.53
N ARG A 548 56.16 10.03 172.76
CA ARG A 548 56.99 9.90 173.97
C ARG A 548 57.51 8.50 174.26
N ILE A 549 57.01 7.47 173.55
CA ILE A 549 57.33 6.06 173.85
C ILE A 549 58.25 5.43 172.79
N LEU A 550 58.41 6.05 171.61
CA LEU A 550 59.14 5.46 170.48
C LEU A 550 60.58 5.97 170.26
N ASP A 551 61.18 6.63 171.27
CA ASP A 551 62.59 7.08 171.24
C ASP A 551 63.57 6.09 171.91
N LEU A 552 63.12 4.88 172.27
CA LEU A 552 63.99 3.83 172.80
C LEU A 552 63.82 2.49 172.08
N THR A 553 64.58 2.40 170.99
CA THR A 553 65.55 1.30 170.83
C THR A 553 65.13 0.15 169.91
N ASN A 554 65.25 0.45 168.62
CA ASN A 554 66.27 -0.10 167.70
C ASN A 554 66.39 -1.62 167.47
N LYS A 555 66.36 -1.93 166.15
CA LYS A 555 66.98 -3.04 165.40
C LYS A 555 66.34 -4.44 165.50
N LEU A 556 65.47 -4.77 164.54
CA LEU A 556 65.80 -5.70 163.44
C LEU A 556 64.66 -5.81 162.41
N VAL A 557 65.06 -5.68 161.14
CA VAL A 557 64.32 -5.80 159.87
C VAL A 557 63.93 -7.29 159.63
N THR A 558 62.76 -7.63 159.08
CA THR A 558 62.44 -8.02 157.67
C THR A 558 61.11 -8.81 157.69
N SER A 559 60.32 -9.05 156.65
CA SER A 559 60.22 -8.74 155.21
C SER A 559 59.00 -9.57 154.70
N ILE A 560 58.75 -9.50 153.38
CA ILE A 560 58.16 -10.52 152.47
C ILE A 560 56.71 -10.20 152.03
N GLN A 561 56.34 -10.09 150.74
CA GLN A 561 56.95 -10.50 149.47
C GLN A 561 56.33 -9.75 148.26
N ASP A 562 57.12 -9.58 147.20
CA ASP A 562 56.73 -9.28 145.80
C ASP A 562 56.71 -10.56 144.94
N GLU A 563 56.00 -10.52 143.80
CA GLU A 563 56.54 -10.65 142.41
C GLU A 563 55.57 -11.26 141.37
N ASP A 564 55.20 -10.42 140.38
CA ASP A 564 55.28 -10.51 138.91
C ASP A 564 54.81 -11.68 137.97
N THR A 565 54.11 -11.21 136.90
CA THR A 565 54.10 -11.53 135.44
C THR A 565 53.74 -12.91 134.85
N ASN A 566 52.77 -12.93 133.88
CA ASN A 566 52.98 -13.26 132.45
C ASN A 566 51.69 -13.36 131.58
N SER A 567 51.91 -13.38 130.25
CA SER A 567 51.08 -12.99 129.10
C SER A 567 50.13 -14.04 128.47
N SER A 568 48.99 -13.54 127.95
CA SER A 568 48.19 -13.82 126.72
C SER A 568 48.09 -15.21 126.03
N ARG A 569 46.84 -15.74 125.88
CA ARG A 569 46.13 -16.30 124.67
C ARG A 569 44.69 -16.72 125.09
N PRO A 570 43.61 -16.67 124.25
CA PRO A 570 43.33 -17.71 123.24
C PRO A 570 42.43 -17.34 122.01
N LEU A 571 42.29 -18.30 121.07
CA LEU A 571 41.14 -18.67 120.20
C LEU A 571 40.51 -17.70 119.16
N LEU A 572 40.50 -18.10 117.88
CA LEU A 572 39.31 -18.04 117.02
C LEU A 572 39.40 -19.07 115.88
N ASP A 573 38.25 -19.69 115.61
CA ASP A 573 38.00 -20.88 114.80
C ASP A 573 37.18 -20.53 113.55
N GLY A 574 37.34 -21.31 112.47
CA GLY A 574 36.36 -21.43 111.39
C GLY A 574 36.51 -20.55 110.13
N LEU A 575 37.32 -20.98 109.14
CA LEU A 575 37.12 -20.60 107.73
C LEU A 575 37.10 -21.85 106.85
N GLY A 576 35.91 -22.43 106.73
CA GLY A 576 35.61 -23.52 105.80
C GLY A 576 35.05 -22.99 104.48
N ASN A 577 35.78 -23.30 103.40
CA ASN A 577 35.31 -23.76 102.08
C ASN A 577 34.16 -23.03 101.37
N GLN A 578 34.45 -22.43 100.21
CA GLN A 578 33.98 -22.94 98.92
C GLN A 578 34.71 -22.26 97.74
N LEU A 579 35.52 -23.05 97.05
CA LEU A 579 36.39 -22.67 95.94
C LEU A 579 36.03 -23.50 94.69
N LEU A 580 34.74 -23.56 94.33
CA LEU A 580 34.30 -24.17 93.07
C LEU A 580 32.83 -23.84 92.72
N GLU A 581 32.50 -22.60 92.31
CA GLU A 581 31.30 -22.37 91.47
C GLU A 581 31.23 -20.94 90.88
N ARG A 582 32.11 -20.55 89.94
CA ARG A 582 31.80 -19.48 88.95
C ARG A 582 32.85 -19.28 87.86
N LEU A 583 32.97 -20.23 86.92
CA LEU A 583 33.67 -19.98 85.65
C LEU A 583 33.02 -20.77 84.51
N SER A 584 31.78 -20.43 84.17
CA SER A 584 31.09 -20.95 82.97
C SER A 584 29.95 -20.02 82.58
N GLU A 585 30.23 -18.86 81.99
CA GLU A 585 29.20 -18.11 81.24
C GLU A 585 29.72 -17.09 80.20
N GLU A 586 31.03 -16.85 80.10
CA GLU A 586 31.56 -15.80 79.20
C GLU A 586 31.78 -16.18 77.71
N PRO A 587 31.90 -17.46 77.26
CA PRO A 587 31.99 -17.75 75.82
C PRO A 587 30.63 -17.84 75.10
N ALA A 588 29.52 -17.92 75.86
CA ALA A 588 28.20 -18.23 75.31
C ALA A 588 27.47 -17.01 74.73
N ILE A 589 27.84 -15.80 75.15
CA ILE A 589 27.17 -14.55 74.74
C ILE A 589 27.76 -14.03 73.42
N GLU A 590 29.09 -14.10 73.25
CA GLU A 590 29.80 -13.71 72.02
C GLU A 590 29.42 -14.63 70.83
N MET A 591 29.42 -15.95 71.03
CA MET A 591 28.94 -16.94 70.05
C MET A 591 27.48 -16.69 69.66
N ARG A 592 26.60 -16.35 70.63
CA ARG A 592 25.18 -16.08 70.38
C ARG A 592 24.96 -14.79 69.57
N TRP A 593 25.82 -13.79 69.75
CA TRP A 593 25.77 -12.55 68.96
C TRP A 593 26.28 -12.73 67.54
N GLN A 594 27.39 -13.45 67.34
CA GLN A 594 27.86 -13.79 66.00
C GLN A 594 26.86 -14.69 65.26
N GLN A 595 26.23 -15.63 65.96
CA GLN A 595 25.17 -16.48 65.41
C GLN A 595 23.95 -15.65 64.97
N LYS A 596 23.49 -14.67 65.77
CA LYS A 596 22.41 -13.75 65.38
C LYS A 596 22.76 -12.85 64.20
N ARG A 597 24.03 -12.43 64.06
CA ARG A 597 24.49 -11.64 62.91
C ARG A 597 24.50 -12.46 61.63
N LEU A 598 25.07 -13.67 61.69
CA LEU A 598 25.08 -14.61 60.58
C LEU A 598 23.66 -15.06 60.20
N GLU A 599 22.75 -15.21 61.15
CA GLU A 599 21.33 -15.48 60.88
C GLU A 599 20.66 -14.35 60.09
N LYS A 600 20.94 -13.08 60.41
CA LYS A 600 20.41 -11.94 59.65
C LYS A 600 21.01 -11.83 58.26
N GLU A 601 22.32 -12.04 58.12
CA GLU A 601 23.00 -12.05 56.82
C GLU A 601 22.50 -13.21 55.95
N LEU A 602 22.25 -14.39 56.54
CA LEU A 602 21.63 -15.55 55.89
C LEU A 602 20.20 -15.24 55.45
N GLU A 603 19.38 -14.58 56.29
CA GLU A 603 18.01 -14.24 55.93
C GLU A 603 17.96 -13.21 54.79
N LEU A 604 18.85 -12.22 54.80
CA LEU A 604 18.98 -11.23 53.72
C LEU A 604 19.48 -11.89 52.41
N ALA A 605 20.39 -12.87 52.52
CA ALA A 605 20.83 -13.66 51.38
C ALA A 605 19.70 -14.55 50.81
N LYS A 606 18.86 -15.14 51.67
CA LYS A 606 17.66 -15.89 51.24
C LYS A 606 16.64 -14.99 50.54
N GLU A 607 16.41 -13.78 51.04
CA GLU A 607 15.52 -12.81 50.40
C GLU A 607 16.05 -12.36 49.03
N ASN A 608 17.35 -12.08 48.92
CA ASN A 608 17.98 -11.77 47.64
C ASN A 608 17.93 -12.96 46.66
N LEU A 609 18.12 -14.18 47.16
CA LEU A 609 18.01 -15.40 46.35
C LEU A 609 16.58 -15.58 45.85
N LYS A 610 15.56 -15.40 46.69
CA LYS A 610 14.14 -15.42 46.29
C LYS A 610 13.83 -14.36 45.23
N LYS A 611 14.36 -13.15 45.38
CA LYS A 611 14.18 -12.09 44.37
C LYS A 611 14.81 -12.49 43.03
N LYS A 612 16.03 -13.04 43.05
CA LYS A 612 16.71 -13.53 41.85
C LYS A 612 16.00 -14.71 41.21
N GLU A 613 15.44 -15.62 42.01
CA GLU A 613 14.60 -16.73 41.54
C GLU A 613 13.34 -16.21 40.83
N MET A 614 12.68 -15.18 41.38
CA MET A 614 11.53 -14.54 40.73
C MET A 614 11.91 -13.82 39.44
N GLU A 615 13.07 -13.15 39.37
CA GLU A 615 13.60 -12.55 38.15
C GLU A 615 13.88 -13.62 37.08
N VAL A 616 14.50 -14.75 37.46
CA VAL A 616 14.75 -15.88 36.55
C VAL A 616 13.45 -16.49 36.04
N LEU A 617 12.44 -16.67 36.90
CA LEU A 617 11.12 -17.17 36.48
C LEU A 617 10.43 -16.19 35.51
N ALA A 618 10.58 -14.88 35.70
CA ALA A 618 10.05 -13.89 34.78
C ALA A 618 10.75 -13.95 33.41
N VAL A 619 12.08 -14.07 33.39
CA VAL A 619 12.86 -14.27 32.15
C VAL A 619 12.48 -15.58 31.47
N GLN A 620 12.32 -16.67 32.23
CA GLN A 620 11.91 -17.95 31.69
C GLN A 620 10.52 -17.88 31.03
N ARG A 621 9.56 -17.20 31.65
CA ARG A 621 8.24 -16.96 31.05
C ARG A 621 8.35 -16.13 29.77
N ALA A 622 9.13 -15.04 29.78
CA ALA A 622 9.34 -14.23 28.58
C ALA A 622 9.98 -15.04 27.44
N LEU A 623 10.94 -15.90 27.76
CA LEU A 623 11.59 -16.80 26.79
C LEU A 623 10.59 -17.80 26.22
N THR A 624 9.74 -18.44 27.04
CA THR A 624 8.70 -19.35 26.53
C THR A 624 7.67 -18.67 25.62
N ILE A 625 7.35 -17.40 25.88
CA ILE A 625 6.48 -16.60 24.99
C ILE A 625 7.19 -16.36 23.65
N LYS A 626 8.47 -15.97 23.70
CA LYS A 626 9.28 -15.76 22.48
C LYS A 626 9.48 -17.04 21.67
N ASP A 627 9.68 -18.19 22.31
CA ASP A 627 9.75 -19.50 21.65
C ASP A 627 8.41 -19.84 20.96
N GLY A 628 7.28 -19.50 21.60
CA GLY A 628 5.95 -19.65 20.99
C GLY A 628 5.76 -18.76 19.75
N GLU A 629 6.17 -17.50 19.81
CA GLU A 629 6.18 -16.58 18.67
C GLU A 629 7.06 -17.12 17.53
N LEU A 630 8.28 -17.59 17.83
CA LEU A 630 9.19 -18.17 16.86
C LEU A 630 8.59 -19.40 16.18
N LYS A 631 7.99 -20.32 16.95
CA LYS A 631 7.33 -21.51 16.42
C LYS A 631 6.17 -21.16 15.47
N MET A 632 5.40 -20.13 15.79
CA MET A 632 4.34 -19.61 14.91
C MET A 632 4.92 -19.00 13.63
N THR A 633 6.01 -18.24 13.72
CA THR A 633 6.66 -17.67 12.54
C THR A 633 7.28 -18.74 11.64
N LEU A 634 7.84 -19.80 12.23
CA LEU A 634 8.41 -20.94 11.51
C LEU A 634 7.32 -21.72 10.79
N SER A 635 6.20 -22.00 11.46
CA SER A 635 5.03 -22.65 10.84
C SER A 635 4.46 -21.83 9.66
N ARG A 636 4.49 -20.50 9.77
CA ARG A 636 4.06 -19.59 8.68
C ARG A 636 5.05 -19.60 7.52
N LEU A 637 6.35 -19.71 7.80
CA LEU A 637 7.39 -19.81 6.78
C LEU A 637 7.26 -21.14 6.02
N ASP A 638 7.09 -22.25 6.73
CA ASP A 638 6.87 -23.58 6.14
C ASP A 638 5.63 -23.58 5.22
N ALA A 639 4.53 -22.95 5.65
CA ALA A 639 3.34 -22.80 4.81
C ALA A 639 3.62 -22.01 3.53
N LYS A 640 4.45 -20.96 3.61
CA LYS A 640 4.86 -20.18 2.44
C LYS A 640 5.82 -20.95 1.52
N GLU A 641 6.68 -21.79 2.08
CA GLU A 641 7.57 -22.65 1.31
C GLU A 641 6.77 -23.70 0.52
N GLU A 642 5.76 -24.33 1.13
CA GLU A 642 4.87 -25.25 0.43
C GLU A 642 4.01 -24.55 -0.64
N GLU A 643 3.52 -23.33 -0.38
CA GLU A 643 2.85 -22.52 -1.42
C GLU A 643 3.79 -22.24 -2.60
N LEU A 644 5.04 -21.84 -2.35
CA LEU A 644 6.03 -21.60 -3.41
C LEU A 644 6.40 -22.86 -4.18
N LYS A 645 6.48 -24.01 -3.49
CA LYS A 645 6.72 -25.30 -4.12
C LYS A 645 5.57 -25.68 -5.05
N LYS A 646 4.32 -25.47 -4.63
CA LYS A 646 3.14 -25.71 -5.45
C LYS A 646 3.13 -24.82 -6.71
N VAL A 647 3.41 -23.52 -6.56
CA VAL A 647 3.49 -22.61 -7.73
C VAL A 647 4.59 -23.04 -8.69
N ARG A 648 5.73 -23.51 -8.18
CA ARG A 648 6.82 -24.04 -9.03
C ARG A 648 6.37 -25.29 -9.79
N GLU A 649 5.69 -26.21 -9.12
CA GLU A 649 5.13 -27.41 -9.76
C GLU A 649 4.12 -27.05 -10.85
N GLU A 650 3.20 -26.11 -10.58
CA GLU A 650 2.24 -25.57 -11.55
C GLU A 650 2.96 -24.95 -12.77
N VAL A 651 3.99 -24.12 -12.57
CA VAL A 651 4.78 -23.54 -13.67
C VAL A 651 5.50 -24.61 -14.49
N THR A 652 5.99 -25.69 -13.86
CA THR A 652 6.61 -26.79 -14.60
C THR A 652 5.57 -27.60 -15.38
N GLU A 653 4.36 -27.75 -14.86
CA GLU A 653 3.25 -28.40 -15.55
C GLU A 653 2.81 -27.57 -16.76
N ASP A 654 2.60 -26.27 -16.60
CA ASP A 654 2.30 -25.33 -17.69
C ASP A 654 3.37 -25.36 -18.79
N SER A 655 4.65 -25.40 -18.41
CA SER A 655 5.77 -25.53 -19.35
C SER A 655 5.72 -26.84 -20.14
N ASN A 656 5.36 -27.94 -19.47
CA ASN A 656 5.23 -29.25 -20.11
C ASN A 656 4.00 -29.31 -21.02
N ASP A 657 2.89 -28.69 -20.63
CA ASP A 657 1.69 -28.61 -21.46
C ASP A 657 1.91 -27.71 -22.68
N LEU A 658 2.65 -26.61 -22.54
CA LEU A 658 3.08 -25.81 -23.69
C LEU A 658 3.95 -26.63 -24.66
N LYS A 659 4.88 -27.45 -24.16
CA LYS A 659 5.67 -28.37 -24.99
C LYS A 659 4.81 -29.43 -25.67
N ARG A 660 3.78 -29.97 -24.99
CA ARG A 660 2.83 -30.90 -25.59
C ARG A 660 1.98 -30.23 -26.67
N LEU A 661 1.52 -29.00 -26.45
CA LEU A 661 0.79 -28.22 -27.45
C LEU A 661 1.66 -27.90 -28.65
N TYR A 662 2.93 -27.56 -28.42
CA TYR A 662 3.90 -27.35 -29.49
C TYR A 662 4.15 -28.65 -30.28
N ALA A 663 4.31 -29.79 -29.60
CA ALA A 663 4.45 -31.10 -30.25
C ALA A 663 3.19 -31.50 -31.03
N LEU A 664 1.98 -31.25 -30.49
CA LEU A 664 0.71 -31.49 -31.17
C LEU A 664 0.50 -30.57 -32.37
N ALA A 665 0.92 -29.31 -32.28
CA ALA A 665 0.93 -28.39 -33.42
C ALA A 665 1.91 -28.88 -34.50
N GLN A 666 3.08 -29.34 -34.08
CA GLN A 666 4.09 -29.88 -34.99
C GLN A 666 3.66 -31.23 -35.60
N GLU A 667 2.90 -32.06 -34.88
CA GLU A 667 2.31 -33.31 -35.39
C GLU A 667 1.11 -33.05 -36.32
N LYS A 668 0.29 -32.03 -36.03
CA LYS A 668 -0.75 -31.56 -36.98
C LYS A 668 -0.17 -30.98 -38.27
N ILE A 669 1.06 -30.46 -38.21
CA ILE A 669 1.86 -30.02 -39.36
C ILE A 669 2.72 -31.18 -39.91
N GLY A 670 2.66 -32.36 -39.27
CA GLY A 670 3.48 -33.54 -39.54
C GLY A 670 3.07 -34.34 -40.78
N GLY A 671 2.94 -33.67 -41.93
CA GLY A 671 2.75 -34.32 -43.22
C GLY A 671 2.25 -33.41 -44.33
N VAL A 672 1.61 -32.29 -43.98
CA VAL A 672 1.19 -31.25 -44.92
C VAL A 672 2.16 -30.11 -44.74
N SER A 673 3.09 -29.95 -45.69
CA SER A 673 4.03 -28.86 -45.63
C SER A 673 3.26 -27.53 -45.67
N LEU A 674 3.84 -26.48 -45.09
CA LEU A 674 3.28 -25.12 -45.17
C LEU A 674 3.06 -24.69 -46.64
N GLY A 675 3.84 -25.30 -47.56
CA GLY A 675 3.65 -25.22 -49.00
C GLY A 675 2.38 -25.94 -49.49
N ASP A 676 2.06 -27.12 -48.98
CA ASP A 676 0.83 -27.85 -49.35
C ASP A 676 -0.43 -27.13 -48.88
N LEU A 677 -0.41 -26.52 -47.68
CA LEU A 677 -1.53 -25.70 -47.18
C LEU A 677 -1.66 -24.38 -47.98
N ALA A 678 -0.54 -23.80 -48.40
CA ALA A 678 -0.54 -22.63 -49.28
C ALA A 678 -1.04 -23.00 -50.69
N ILE A 679 -0.69 -24.18 -51.20
CA ILE A 679 -1.20 -24.71 -52.48
C ILE A 679 -2.70 -24.96 -52.37
N GLU A 680 -3.19 -25.57 -51.29
CA GLU A 680 -4.62 -25.82 -51.09
C GLU A 680 -5.40 -24.50 -50.97
N LYS A 681 -4.84 -23.49 -50.28
CA LYS A 681 -5.41 -22.14 -50.22
C LYS A 681 -5.45 -21.46 -51.58
N LEU A 682 -4.36 -21.52 -52.35
CA LEU A 682 -4.28 -20.94 -53.70
C LEU A 682 -5.21 -21.66 -54.70
N GLN A 683 -5.37 -22.98 -54.56
CA GLN A 683 -6.32 -23.76 -55.36
C GLN A 683 -7.77 -23.38 -55.04
N LEU A 684 -8.09 -23.13 -53.77
CA LEU A 684 -9.42 -22.71 -53.35
C LEU A 684 -9.73 -21.27 -53.82
N GLU A 685 -8.73 -20.38 -53.76
CA GLU A 685 -8.83 -19.00 -54.26
C GLU A 685 -8.94 -18.96 -55.80
N ALA A 686 -8.21 -19.83 -56.52
CA ALA A 686 -8.36 -20.00 -57.96
C ALA A 686 -9.75 -20.52 -58.35
N ALA A 687 -10.26 -21.53 -57.64
CA ALA A 687 -11.62 -22.05 -57.85
C ALA A 687 -12.69 -20.97 -57.57
N GLN A 688 -12.48 -20.13 -56.56
CA GLN A 688 -13.38 -19.01 -56.26
C GLN A 688 -13.38 -17.95 -57.38
N LEU A 689 -12.20 -17.59 -57.88
CA LEU A 689 -12.06 -16.66 -59.00
C LEU A 689 -12.63 -17.21 -60.31
N GLU A 690 -12.52 -18.52 -60.57
CA GLU A 690 -13.15 -19.18 -61.72
C GLU A 690 -14.66 -19.13 -61.64
N VAL A 691 -15.24 -19.36 -60.45
CA VAL A 691 -16.68 -19.22 -60.21
C VAL A 691 -17.12 -17.78 -60.45
N GLU A 692 -16.42 -16.79 -59.89
CA GLU A 692 -16.73 -15.36 -60.08
C GLU A 692 -16.63 -14.92 -61.55
N ALA A 693 -15.64 -15.42 -62.29
CA ALA A 693 -15.48 -15.16 -63.71
C ALA A 693 -16.61 -15.80 -64.53
N ALA A 694 -16.99 -17.04 -64.21
CA ALA A 694 -18.09 -17.74 -64.87
C ALA A 694 -19.44 -17.03 -64.60
N THR A 695 -19.67 -16.56 -63.38
CA THR A 695 -20.89 -15.81 -63.03
C THR A 695 -20.94 -14.45 -63.72
N ASN A 696 -19.82 -13.72 -63.79
CA ASN A 696 -19.74 -12.44 -64.50
C ASN A 696 -19.95 -12.62 -66.02
N ALA A 697 -19.41 -13.69 -66.61
CA ALA A 697 -19.62 -14.01 -68.02
C ALA A 697 -21.10 -14.34 -68.32
N LEU A 698 -21.76 -15.08 -67.43
CA LEU A 698 -23.20 -15.36 -67.52
C LEU A 698 -24.04 -14.08 -67.40
N GLU A 699 -23.72 -13.20 -66.47
CA GLU A 699 -24.40 -11.90 -66.32
C GLU A 699 -24.22 -11.02 -67.58
N LYS A 700 -23.01 -10.98 -68.15
CA LYS A 700 -22.74 -10.24 -69.39
C LYS A 700 -23.49 -10.81 -70.59
N LEU A 701 -23.57 -12.14 -70.69
CA LEU A 701 -24.36 -12.81 -71.73
C LEU A 701 -25.85 -12.52 -71.59
N ALA A 702 -26.39 -12.52 -70.36
CA ALA A 702 -27.77 -12.16 -70.10
C ALA A 702 -28.05 -10.69 -70.49
N GLU A 703 -27.16 -9.76 -70.14
CA GLU A 703 -27.24 -8.35 -70.51
C GLU A 703 -27.22 -8.14 -72.04
N MET A 704 -26.27 -8.78 -72.74
CA MET A 704 -26.19 -8.73 -74.20
C MET A 704 -27.41 -9.37 -74.87
N SER A 705 -27.94 -10.47 -74.32
CA SER A 705 -29.14 -11.10 -74.84
C SER A 705 -30.36 -10.18 -74.71
N SER A 706 -30.49 -9.47 -73.59
CA SER A 706 -31.55 -8.49 -73.33
C SER A 706 -31.42 -7.28 -74.28
N GLU A 707 -30.21 -6.76 -74.48
CA GLU A 707 -29.97 -5.70 -75.46
C GLU A 707 -30.31 -6.11 -76.89
N LEU A 708 -29.99 -7.35 -77.27
CA LEU A 708 -30.31 -7.88 -78.60
C LEU A 708 -31.82 -8.03 -78.79
N VAL A 709 -32.54 -8.51 -77.75
CA VAL A 709 -34.01 -8.56 -77.74
C VAL A 709 -34.59 -7.16 -77.88
N ASN A 710 -34.10 -6.18 -77.11
CA ASN A 710 -34.59 -4.80 -77.16
C ASN A 710 -34.32 -4.15 -78.52
N LYS A 711 -33.14 -4.36 -79.11
CA LYS A 711 -32.80 -3.89 -80.47
C LYS A 711 -33.66 -4.59 -81.53
N ALA A 712 -33.93 -5.88 -81.39
CA ALA A 712 -34.82 -6.64 -82.28
C ALA A 712 -36.29 -6.21 -82.17
N ILE A 713 -36.74 -5.77 -80.99
CA ILE A 713 -38.08 -5.19 -80.79
C ILE A 713 -38.18 -3.80 -81.43
N LEU A 714 -37.16 -2.95 -81.24
CA LEU A 714 -37.12 -1.60 -81.84
C LEU A 714 -37.02 -1.62 -83.37
N SER A 715 -36.35 -2.62 -83.96
CA SER A 715 -36.29 -2.78 -85.42
C SER A 715 -37.63 -3.24 -86.02
N VAL A 716 -38.53 -3.85 -85.25
CA VAL A 716 -39.91 -4.16 -85.68
C VAL A 716 -40.85 -2.94 -85.59
N GLU A 717 -40.55 -1.97 -84.73
CA GLU A 717 -41.34 -0.72 -84.63
C GLU A 717 -40.97 0.30 -85.72
N ALA A 718 -39.73 0.30 -86.23
CA ALA A 718 -39.30 1.17 -87.32
C ALA A 718 -39.93 0.78 -88.69
N ASP A 719 -40.25 -0.50 -88.90
CA ASP A 719 -40.86 -0.99 -90.16
C ASP A 719 -42.39 -0.79 -90.22
N ASN A 720 -43.03 -0.28 -89.16
CA ASN A 720 -44.48 -0.03 -89.10
C ASN A 720 -44.92 1.40 -89.49
N CYS A 721 -44.01 2.25 -90.00
CA CYS A 721 -44.30 3.65 -90.35
C CYS A 721 -44.03 4.00 -91.83
N ILE A 722 -44.34 3.11 -92.78
CA ILE A 722 -44.38 3.47 -94.21
C ILE A 722 -45.71 3.01 -94.82
N SER A 723 -46.71 3.88 -94.77
CA SER A 723 -47.96 3.75 -95.52
C SER A 723 -48.54 5.13 -95.85
N LEU A 724 -48.28 5.63 -97.07
CA LEU A 724 -49.08 6.60 -97.84
C LEU A 724 -48.44 6.77 -99.26
N VAL A 725 -48.88 6.04 -100.32
CA VAL A 725 -49.84 6.44 -101.41
C VAL A 725 -49.11 6.94 -102.71
N PRO A 726 -49.60 6.76 -103.98
CA PRO A 726 -49.13 5.68 -104.88
C PRO A 726 -48.79 6.10 -106.36
N ILE A 727 -48.26 5.14 -107.16
CA ILE A 727 -48.30 5.00 -108.65
C ILE A 727 -47.58 6.11 -109.47
N ASP A 728 -46.54 5.85 -110.29
CA ASP A 728 -46.64 5.09 -111.54
C ASP A 728 -45.29 4.62 -112.15
N ASP A 729 -45.42 3.51 -112.90
CA ASP A 729 -44.65 3.00 -114.04
C ASP A 729 -43.21 2.42 -113.98
N LYS A 730 -43.18 1.15 -114.44
CA LYS A 730 -42.17 0.41 -115.25
C LYS A 730 -40.98 -0.34 -114.61
N ALA A 731 -41.18 -1.67 -114.61
CA ALA A 731 -40.38 -2.70 -115.30
C ALA A 731 -39.46 -3.64 -114.48
N SER A 732 -39.84 -4.92 -114.57
CA SER A 732 -39.06 -6.17 -114.52
C SER A 732 -38.47 -6.71 -113.19
N ASN A 733 -39.17 -7.72 -112.67
CA ASN A 733 -38.71 -9.08 -112.36
C ASN A 733 -37.55 -9.31 -111.37
N SER A 734 -37.88 -9.74 -110.15
CA SER A 734 -37.47 -11.06 -109.65
C SER A 734 -38.37 -11.50 -108.49
N ILE A 735 -39.12 -12.58 -108.69
CA ILE A 735 -39.95 -13.24 -107.68
C ILE A 735 -39.29 -14.58 -107.39
N THR A 736 -38.72 -14.72 -106.20
CA THR A 736 -38.91 -15.88 -105.34
C THR A 736 -38.84 -15.37 -103.91
N ASP A 737 -40.02 -15.03 -103.41
CA ASP A 737 -40.31 -14.46 -102.12
C ASP A 737 -41.15 -15.49 -101.35
N ILE A 738 -40.50 -16.38 -100.61
CA ILE A 738 -41.08 -17.23 -99.55
C ILE A 738 -39.95 -17.54 -98.56
N SER A 739 -39.97 -16.92 -97.35
CA SER A 739 -39.37 -17.38 -96.07
C SER A 739 -38.84 -16.27 -95.13
N LYS A 740 -38.97 -14.98 -95.45
CA LYS A 740 -38.37 -13.91 -94.60
C LYS A 740 -39.19 -13.48 -93.37
N SER A 741 -40.48 -13.79 -93.28
CA SER A 741 -41.26 -13.54 -92.05
C SER A 741 -41.06 -14.62 -90.98
N ASP A 742 -40.86 -15.87 -91.41
CA ASP A 742 -40.72 -17.00 -90.50
C ASP A 742 -39.34 -17.00 -89.86
N SER A 743 -38.27 -16.73 -90.63
CA SER A 743 -36.90 -16.68 -90.09
C SER A 743 -36.71 -15.59 -89.04
N PHE A 744 -37.36 -14.42 -89.16
CA PHE A 744 -37.26 -13.37 -88.15
C PHE A 744 -38.07 -13.69 -86.89
N SER A 745 -39.24 -14.33 -87.03
CA SER A 745 -40.01 -14.83 -85.89
C SER A 745 -39.31 -15.98 -85.16
N GLU A 746 -38.57 -16.80 -85.90
CA GLU A 746 -37.80 -17.94 -85.41
C GLU A 746 -36.50 -17.49 -84.73
N VAL A 747 -35.85 -16.43 -85.25
CA VAL A 747 -34.75 -15.72 -84.59
C VAL A 747 -35.25 -15.02 -83.33
N LYS A 748 -36.39 -14.34 -83.36
CA LYS A 748 -37.00 -13.70 -82.17
C LYS A 748 -37.35 -14.74 -81.09
N ALA A 749 -37.93 -15.88 -81.48
CA ALA A 749 -38.23 -16.97 -80.57
C ALA A 749 -36.94 -17.67 -80.07
N GLY A 750 -35.92 -17.79 -80.92
CA GLY A 750 -34.61 -18.34 -80.57
C GLY A 750 -33.86 -17.46 -79.55
N VAL A 751 -33.83 -16.15 -79.78
CA VAL A 751 -33.21 -15.18 -78.87
C VAL A 751 -33.99 -15.09 -77.55
N ALA A 752 -35.33 -15.12 -77.57
CA ALA A 752 -36.14 -15.17 -76.35
C ALA A 752 -35.92 -16.46 -75.55
N ARG A 753 -35.75 -17.61 -76.21
CA ARG A 753 -35.39 -18.89 -75.56
C ARG A 753 -34.00 -18.85 -74.96
N LEU A 754 -33.02 -18.27 -75.66
CA LEU A 754 -31.65 -18.11 -75.15
C LEU A 754 -31.61 -17.16 -73.95
N SER A 755 -32.38 -16.07 -73.99
CA SER A 755 -32.51 -15.13 -72.87
C SER A 755 -33.14 -15.80 -71.65
N ALA A 756 -34.24 -16.54 -71.82
CA ALA A 756 -34.86 -17.30 -70.73
C ALA A 756 -33.94 -18.39 -70.17
N LEU A 757 -33.16 -19.07 -71.02
CA LEU A 757 -32.20 -20.09 -70.59
C LEU A 757 -31.02 -19.46 -69.84
N SER A 758 -30.55 -18.28 -70.25
CA SER A 758 -29.52 -17.53 -69.52
C SER A 758 -30.00 -17.01 -68.15
N GLU A 759 -31.26 -16.55 -68.04
CA GLU A 759 -31.88 -16.19 -66.76
C GLU A 759 -32.09 -17.41 -65.85
N GLN A 760 -32.45 -18.57 -66.41
CA GLN A 760 -32.59 -19.81 -65.66
C GLN A 760 -31.23 -20.29 -65.10
N LEU A 761 -30.15 -20.22 -65.90
CA LEU A 761 -28.80 -20.56 -65.45
C LEU A 761 -28.28 -19.60 -64.36
N LEU A 762 -28.64 -18.31 -64.42
CA LEU A 762 -28.37 -17.34 -63.36
C LEU A 762 -29.10 -17.68 -62.05
N MET A 763 -30.36 -18.12 -62.15
CA MET A 763 -31.15 -18.55 -60.99
C MET A 763 -30.64 -19.86 -60.39
N GLU A 764 -30.22 -20.83 -61.21
CA GLU A 764 -29.59 -22.08 -60.76
C GLU A 764 -28.21 -21.82 -60.12
N ALA A 765 -27.50 -20.77 -60.54
CA ALA A 765 -26.28 -20.28 -59.91
C ALA A 765 -26.54 -19.41 -58.64
N GLY A 766 -27.80 -19.24 -58.22
CA GLY A 766 -28.16 -18.54 -56.99
C GLY A 766 -28.14 -17.01 -57.06
N ILE A 767 -28.06 -16.42 -58.26
CA ILE A 767 -27.98 -14.98 -58.48
C ILE A 767 -29.36 -14.47 -58.91
N ALA A 768 -29.95 -13.57 -58.13
CA ALA A 768 -31.26 -12.99 -58.44
C ALA A 768 -31.14 -11.96 -59.59
N PRO A 769 -31.94 -12.07 -60.67
CA PRO A 769 -31.84 -11.17 -61.81
C PRO A 769 -32.22 -9.74 -61.39
N ALA A 770 -31.37 -8.78 -61.73
CA ALA A 770 -31.58 -7.37 -61.46
C ALA A 770 -32.83 -6.88 -62.20
N LYS A 771 -33.90 -6.60 -61.45
CA LYS A 771 -35.08 -5.87 -61.94
C LYS A 771 -34.64 -4.52 -62.49
N LEU A 772 -34.63 -4.39 -63.81
CA LEU A 772 -34.58 -3.11 -64.52
C LEU A 772 -35.70 -2.19 -63.98
N ARG A 773 -35.29 -1.10 -63.32
CA ARG A 773 -36.16 0.05 -63.03
C ARG A 773 -36.62 0.64 -64.37
N LYS A 774 -37.92 0.88 -64.46
CA LYS A 774 -38.64 1.54 -65.56
C LYS A 774 -37.98 2.80 -66.07
#